data_AF-A0A7C2ABT7-F1
#
_entry.id   AF-A0A7C2ABT7-F1
#
_cell.length_a   1.000
_cell.length_b   1.000
_cell.length_c   1.000
_cell.angle_alpha   90.00
_cell.angle_beta   90.00
_cell.angle_gamma   90.00
#
_symmetry.space_group_name_H-M   'P 1'
#
loop_
_entity.id
_entity.type
_entity.pdbx_description
1 polymer ?
#
loop_
_entity_poly.entity_id
_entity_poly.type
_entity_poly.pdbx_seq_one_letter_code
_entity_poly.pdbx_strand_id
1 'polypeptide(L)'
;MTNEELLQLIEQSAKAGTTSLDLSDNELTVLPPEIGQLTHMTELDLSYNQLTALPSEIGQLTHLTVLLLGDNQLTALPPTISQLTKLNKLILGDVFGGNQLTILPPEISQLTHMTVLGLGGNQLTALPSAISQLNHLTTLDLRWNQLTELPPELGKLTNLKELHLDGNPLTSPPPELVAQGTQALLAYFQARLQESQKRWVSKLIIVGEGGVGKTSLLRVLRGEAFNAEESTTHGIEIRSLDVTHPREASITMQLNTWDFGGQEIYHATHQFFLTNRSLFLLAWNARLGFEASKLYYWLDTLQALAPESPVLLVATWIDERDAELPITELRRNYPQIIGQCEISSKTGQGLKPLRQTIAQAAAKLPLMGEIWPTTWLKAANAIRARTEKYITPQTVQEIMTEQGVDDSKRPILTQWFHELGDILYFQDNQALADIVILKPQWVSQYISLVLESEDVIKKRGIFTRDEMNRLWQALDSAMREHFLRLMERFDLSYRDESREISLVVERLPFEPPDYQSQWHEIKAMPNCKEITMKFKLNTMPAGIPTWFIARAHRFSIGTHWREGVLFAYDKHLALVQAFSYHRSLQLTVRGPNPQNFFALLKDGIEVTLARFPGLQIQRKIPCLGHNGQPCPHEFSYEQLLKRYEKQRLIVECPEELEDVSVTELLYGWDWRTQNLVLSRLDKLEANLGKGQAHILAGQEKILSELNELRELTQREFINAFRREQASIDAHCPNVFVLRPQKGKGERGKGRWLKAITGQTLELQLYCQAPGCWHPTQEGGLYQIEEPAQWLKEIAPYLSKLVAVLKYAVPLIGPWLEAISQQEYEQLFQQDIELMKELANWPDIKEADESALADTKEPERVQGAALRVLRYLLDKKDPQQHWGGLKKVLTPEGHYLWLCEYHAREYQ
;
A
#
# COMPACT_ATOMS: atom_id res chain seq x y z
N MET A 1 -21.17 35.74 7.53
CA MET A 1 -21.40 36.73 8.60
C MET A 1 -20.93 38.11 8.16
N THR A 2 -21.62 39.19 8.53
CA THR A 2 -21.19 40.57 8.20
C THR A 2 -20.12 41.08 9.19
N ASN A 3 -19.31 42.07 8.79
CA ASN A 3 -18.30 42.66 9.67
C ASN A 3 -18.89 43.31 10.93
N GLU A 4 -20.08 43.92 10.84
CA GLU A 4 -20.74 44.53 11.99
C GLU A 4 -21.19 43.45 13.01
N GLU A 5 -21.73 42.33 12.52
CA GLU A 5 -22.10 41.19 13.37
C GLU A 5 -20.86 40.58 14.05
N LEU A 6 -19.76 40.42 13.32
CA LEU A 6 -18.49 39.93 13.87
C LEU A 6 -17.97 40.84 14.98
N LEU A 7 -17.96 42.16 14.76
CA LEU A 7 -17.51 43.13 15.77
C LEU A 7 -18.39 43.10 17.02
N GLN A 8 -19.71 43.02 16.87
CA GLN A 8 -20.62 42.88 18.00
C GLN A 8 -20.39 41.57 18.77
N LEU A 9 -20.17 40.46 18.07
CA LEU A 9 -19.89 39.16 18.68
C LEU A 9 -18.57 39.17 19.47
N ILE A 10 -17.52 39.79 18.91
CA ILE A 10 -16.24 39.99 19.60
C ILE A 10 -16.44 40.84 20.86
N GLU A 11 -17.15 41.97 20.77
CA GLU A 11 -17.39 42.83 21.92
C GLU A 11 -18.19 42.12 23.03
N GLN A 12 -19.21 41.36 22.66
CA GLN A 12 -20.00 40.56 23.61
C GLN A 12 -19.15 39.46 24.26
N SER A 13 -18.34 38.76 23.47
CA SER A 13 -17.45 37.70 23.96
C SER A 13 -16.35 38.24 24.89
N ALA A 14 -15.82 39.43 24.58
CA ALA A 14 -14.86 40.12 25.44
C ALA A 14 -15.48 40.47 26.80
N LYS A 15 -16.71 41.01 26.81
CA LYS A 15 -17.44 41.34 28.05
C LYS A 15 -17.81 40.10 28.87
N ALA A 16 -18.16 39.01 28.20
CA ALA A 16 -18.54 37.75 28.83
C ALA A 16 -17.34 36.96 29.37
N GLY A 17 -16.11 37.27 28.94
CA GLY A 17 -14.92 36.50 29.29
C GLY A 17 -14.91 35.11 28.64
N THR A 18 -15.47 34.99 27.43
CA THR A 18 -15.59 33.74 26.70
C THR A 18 -14.22 33.09 26.47
N THR A 19 -14.12 31.78 26.72
CA THR A 19 -12.88 31.01 26.61
C THR A 19 -12.78 30.18 25.33
N SER A 20 -13.88 29.94 24.63
CA SER A 20 -13.90 29.23 23.35
C SER A 20 -14.82 29.95 22.38
N LEU A 21 -14.34 30.23 21.17
CA LEU A 21 -15.10 30.93 20.13
C LEU A 21 -14.91 30.23 18.79
N ASP A 22 -16.02 29.83 18.20
CA ASP A 22 -16.08 29.25 16.87
C ASP A 22 -16.60 30.28 15.87
N LEU A 23 -15.76 30.62 14.89
CA LEU A 23 -16.04 31.50 13.76
C LEU A 23 -15.81 30.76 12.43
N SER A 24 -15.86 29.43 12.43
CA SER A 24 -15.67 28.63 11.23
C SER A 24 -16.86 28.73 10.25
N ASP A 25 -16.63 28.45 8.96
CA ASP A 25 -17.65 28.47 7.87
C ASP A 25 -18.51 29.76 7.81
N ASN A 26 -17.88 30.92 8.02
CA ASN A 26 -18.57 32.22 8.10
C ASN A 26 -18.30 33.16 6.92
N GLU A 27 -17.59 32.69 5.89
CA GLU A 27 -17.19 33.44 4.69
C GLU A 27 -16.37 34.71 5.01
N LEU A 28 -15.62 34.71 6.12
CA LEU A 28 -14.85 35.86 6.56
C LEU A 28 -13.66 36.13 5.64
N THR A 29 -13.58 37.35 5.10
CA THR A 29 -12.44 37.77 4.25
C THR A 29 -11.35 38.50 5.04
N VAL A 30 -11.71 39.09 6.18
CA VAL A 30 -10.81 39.83 7.07
C VAL A 30 -11.18 39.56 8.52
N LEU A 31 -10.17 39.38 9.38
CA LEU A 31 -10.32 39.34 10.82
C LEU A 31 -9.95 40.72 11.42
N PRO A 32 -10.87 41.41 12.10
CA PRO A 32 -10.62 42.77 12.58
C PRO A 32 -9.63 42.79 13.78
N PRO A 33 -8.84 43.85 13.96
CA PRO A 33 -7.89 43.99 15.08
C PRO A 33 -8.52 43.82 16.47
N GLU A 34 -9.80 44.14 16.60
CA GLU A 34 -10.60 44.00 17.83
C GLU A 34 -10.60 42.58 18.38
N ILE A 35 -10.26 41.56 17.57
CA ILE A 35 -10.09 40.19 18.05
C ILE A 35 -9.11 40.11 19.24
N GLY A 36 -8.11 41.00 19.32
CA GLY A 36 -7.15 41.08 20.41
C GLY A 36 -7.76 41.40 21.78
N GLN A 37 -9.00 41.91 21.82
CA GLN A 37 -9.73 42.19 23.07
C GLN A 37 -10.15 40.91 23.82
N LEU A 38 -10.16 39.75 23.15
CA LEU A 38 -10.58 38.45 23.71
C LEU A 38 -9.50 37.81 24.60
N THR A 39 -8.94 38.58 25.55
CA THR A 39 -7.75 38.19 26.34
C THR A 39 -7.89 36.92 27.19
N HIS A 40 -9.13 36.45 27.43
CA HIS A 40 -9.45 35.21 28.14
C HIS A 40 -9.59 33.98 27.22
N MET A 41 -9.47 34.16 25.90
CA MET A 41 -9.67 33.09 24.93
C MET A 41 -8.64 31.97 25.09
N THR A 42 -9.12 30.74 25.08
CA THR A 42 -8.31 29.50 25.15
C THR A 42 -8.43 28.67 23.87
N GLU A 43 -9.54 28.78 23.14
CA GLU A 43 -9.78 28.07 21.89
C GLU A 43 -10.41 29.02 20.88
N LEU A 44 -9.85 29.08 19.66
CA LEU A 44 -10.38 29.90 18.58
C LEU A 44 -10.37 29.10 17.29
N ASP A 45 -11.55 28.89 16.71
CA ASP A 45 -11.71 28.31 15.38
C ASP A 45 -12.06 29.38 14.35
N LEU A 46 -11.25 29.48 13.31
CA LEU A 46 -11.38 30.39 12.17
C LEU A 46 -11.35 29.62 10.85
N SER A 47 -11.53 28.30 10.89
CA SER A 47 -11.40 27.42 9.73
C SER A 47 -12.51 27.64 8.70
N TYR A 48 -12.30 27.22 7.45
CA TYR A 48 -13.31 27.34 6.38
C TYR A 48 -13.78 28.78 6.12
N ASN A 49 -12.82 29.71 6.04
CA ASN A 49 -13.08 31.12 5.73
C ASN A 49 -12.25 31.55 4.51
N GLN A 50 -12.22 32.85 4.23
CA GLN A 50 -11.50 33.45 3.09
C GLN A 50 -10.42 34.43 3.57
N LEU A 51 -9.87 34.20 4.77
CA LEU A 51 -8.89 35.11 5.39
C LEU A 51 -7.59 35.08 4.59
N THR A 52 -7.13 36.26 4.18
CA THR A 52 -5.86 36.42 3.44
C THR A 52 -4.68 36.74 4.35
N ALA A 53 -4.94 37.27 5.55
CA ALA A 53 -3.97 37.56 6.60
C ALA A 53 -4.64 37.53 7.99
N LEU A 54 -3.82 37.40 9.03
CA LEU A 54 -4.23 37.63 10.42
C LEU A 54 -3.73 39.00 10.91
N PRO A 55 -4.54 39.74 11.70
CA PRO A 55 -4.09 40.96 12.35
C PRO A 55 -2.98 40.66 13.37
N SER A 56 -2.09 41.62 13.58
CA SER A 56 -0.98 41.47 14.54
C SER A 56 -1.46 41.25 15.98
N GLU A 57 -2.66 41.77 16.28
CA GLU A 57 -3.40 41.72 17.52
C GLU A 57 -3.79 40.29 17.92
N ILE A 58 -3.73 39.32 17.00
CA ILE A 58 -3.89 37.90 17.36
C ILE A 58 -2.91 37.48 18.46
N GLY A 59 -1.70 38.07 18.50
CA GLY A 59 -0.69 37.82 19.53
C GLY A 59 -1.09 38.26 20.94
N GLN A 60 -2.13 39.09 21.08
CA GLN A 60 -2.65 39.53 22.39
C GLN A 60 -3.44 38.42 23.12
N LEU A 61 -3.85 37.37 22.41
CA LEU A 61 -4.57 36.21 22.95
C LEU A 61 -3.65 35.26 23.72
N THR A 62 -2.91 35.78 24.71
CA THR A 62 -1.85 35.04 25.43
C THR A 62 -2.33 33.81 26.22
N HIS A 63 -3.64 33.63 26.38
CA HIS A 63 -4.27 32.44 26.99
C HIS A 63 -4.60 31.34 25.99
N LEU A 64 -4.44 31.60 24.68
CA LEU A 64 -4.86 30.69 23.63
C LEU A 64 -4.03 29.40 23.67
N THR A 65 -4.73 28.28 23.68
CA THR A 65 -4.18 26.93 23.67
C THR A 65 -4.43 26.23 22.34
N VAL A 66 -5.59 26.47 21.72
CA VAL A 66 -5.97 25.91 20.42
C VAL A 66 -6.30 27.01 19.44
N LEU A 67 -5.67 26.97 18.27
CA LEU A 67 -5.96 27.86 17.15
C LEU A 67 -6.14 27.04 15.87
N LEU A 68 -7.32 27.12 15.28
CA LEU A 68 -7.68 26.43 14.05
C LEU A 68 -7.90 27.46 12.93
N LEU A 69 -7.18 27.28 11.83
CA LEU A 69 -7.07 28.20 10.69
C LEU A 69 -7.08 27.44 9.36
N GLY A 70 -7.55 26.19 9.35
CA GLY A 70 -7.62 25.38 8.14
C GLY A 70 -8.50 26.03 7.08
N ASP A 71 -8.28 25.69 5.80
CA ASP A 71 -9.14 26.15 4.70
C ASP A 71 -9.39 27.66 4.68
N ASN A 72 -8.30 28.41 4.49
CA ASN A 72 -8.29 29.87 4.33
C ASN A 72 -7.35 30.26 3.16
N GLN A 73 -7.05 31.55 2.99
CA GLN A 73 -6.19 32.07 1.93
C GLN A 73 -4.92 32.74 2.50
N LEU A 74 -4.46 32.34 3.69
CA LEU A 74 -3.33 32.96 4.36
C LEU A 74 -2.05 32.73 3.56
N THR A 75 -1.33 33.81 3.27
CA THR A 75 -0.03 33.75 2.57
C THR A 75 1.16 33.79 3.53
N ALA A 76 0.95 34.31 4.73
CA ALA A 76 1.92 34.35 5.82
C ALA A 76 1.22 34.35 7.19
N LEU A 77 1.97 33.96 8.22
CA LEU A 77 1.61 34.20 9.62
C LEU A 77 2.26 35.50 10.12
N PRO A 78 1.57 36.31 10.93
CA PRO A 78 2.18 37.47 11.55
C PRO A 78 3.25 37.01 12.57
N PRO A 79 4.41 37.68 12.67
CA PRO A 79 5.45 37.32 13.66
C PRO A 79 4.94 37.33 15.10
N THR A 80 3.90 38.12 15.40
CA THR A 80 3.24 38.18 16.71
C THR A 80 2.56 36.87 17.13
N ILE A 81 2.39 35.91 16.22
CA ILE A 81 1.92 34.56 16.55
C ILE A 81 2.78 33.92 17.65
N SER A 82 4.06 34.28 17.72
CA SER A 82 5.01 33.77 18.71
C SER A 82 4.70 34.20 20.16
N GLN A 83 3.85 35.21 20.33
CA GLN A 83 3.39 35.69 21.65
C GLN A 83 2.38 34.73 22.30
N LEU A 84 1.81 33.80 21.53
CA LEU A 84 0.86 32.79 21.99
C LEU A 84 1.58 31.64 22.73
N THR A 85 2.35 31.96 23.76
CA THR A 85 3.28 31.03 24.43
C THR A 85 2.61 29.80 25.07
N LYS A 86 1.28 29.83 25.28
CA LYS A 86 0.48 28.69 25.79
C LYS A 86 -0.12 27.82 24.69
N LEU A 87 0.08 28.17 23.42
CA LEU A 87 -0.50 27.45 22.29
C LEU A 87 0.06 26.04 22.25
N ASN A 88 -0.83 25.06 22.33
CA ASN A 88 -0.52 23.63 22.28
C ASN A 88 -0.91 23.00 20.93
N LYS A 89 -1.86 23.59 20.19
CA LYS A 89 -2.37 23.07 18.93
C LYS A 89 -2.60 24.22 17.95
N LEU A 90 -1.94 24.13 16.81
CA LEU A 90 -2.09 25.05 15.69
C LEU A 90 -2.36 24.25 14.40
N ILE A 91 -3.52 24.45 13.78
CA ILE A 91 -3.87 23.80 12.51
C ILE A 91 -4.06 24.86 11.43
N LEU A 92 -3.25 24.82 10.38
CA LEU A 92 -3.23 25.75 9.24
C LEU A 92 -3.64 25.07 7.92
N GLY A 93 -4.04 23.81 7.98
CA GLY A 93 -4.51 23.04 6.83
C GLY A 93 -4.30 21.55 7.04
N ASP A 94 -4.93 20.77 6.17
CA ASP A 94 -4.86 19.32 6.11
C ASP A 94 -4.83 18.80 4.65
N VAL A 95 -5.29 17.57 4.41
CA VAL A 95 -5.27 16.93 3.09
C VAL A 95 -6.36 17.45 2.14
N PHE A 96 -7.48 17.96 2.66
CA PHE A 96 -8.66 18.35 1.87
C PHE A 96 -8.70 19.84 1.57
N GLY A 97 -7.93 20.61 2.34
CA GLY A 97 -7.49 21.94 1.94
C GLY A 97 -6.68 22.64 3.02
N GLY A 98 -6.14 23.78 2.65
CA GLY A 98 -5.17 24.49 3.46
C GLY A 98 -5.00 25.92 3.00
N ASN A 99 -3.93 26.55 3.47
CA ASN A 99 -3.61 27.93 3.18
C ASN A 99 -2.61 28.03 2.00
N GLN A 100 -2.10 29.24 1.76
CA GLN A 100 -1.14 29.53 0.69
C GLN A 100 0.23 29.89 1.28
N LEU A 101 0.58 29.33 2.44
CA LEU A 101 1.84 29.63 3.11
C LEU A 101 3.00 29.09 2.29
N THR A 102 3.93 29.97 1.91
CA THR A 102 5.17 29.59 1.20
C THR A 102 6.36 29.41 2.14
N ILE A 103 6.31 30.04 3.30
CA ILE A 103 7.31 29.99 4.38
C ILE A 103 6.62 29.99 5.74
N LEU A 104 7.30 29.43 6.74
CA LEU A 104 6.95 29.62 8.15
C LEU A 104 7.89 30.64 8.80
N PRO A 105 7.36 31.58 9.60
CA PRO A 105 8.21 32.49 10.35
C PRO A 105 9.08 31.70 11.34
N PRO A 106 10.40 31.96 11.44
CA PRO A 106 11.27 31.31 12.41
C PRO A 106 10.76 31.44 13.86
N GLU A 107 10.05 32.52 14.17
CA GLU A 107 9.46 32.81 15.47
C GLU A 107 8.41 31.77 15.92
N ILE A 108 7.90 30.93 15.01
CA ILE A 108 7.04 29.79 15.36
C ILE A 108 7.70 28.87 16.40
N SER A 109 9.04 28.85 16.44
CA SER A 109 9.83 28.06 17.38
C SER A 109 9.69 28.50 18.84
N GLN A 110 9.16 29.70 19.09
CA GLN A 110 8.94 30.21 20.45
C GLN A 110 7.69 29.61 21.11
N LEU A 111 6.84 28.90 20.35
CA LEU A 111 5.65 28.22 20.83
C LEU A 111 6.01 26.89 21.51
N THR A 112 6.80 26.95 22.58
CA THR A 112 7.45 25.77 23.18
C THR A 112 6.47 24.74 23.74
N HIS A 113 5.22 25.12 24.08
CA HIS A 113 4.16 24.21 24.53
C HIS A 113 3.44 23.48 23.39
N MET A 114 3.80 23.74 22.13
CA MET A 114 3.14 23.15 20.97
C MET A 114 3.33 21.63 20.94
N THR A 115 2.21 20.92 20.85
CA THR A 115 2.10 19.45 20.77
C THR A 115 1.64 19.00 19.39
N VAL A 116 0.78 19.80 18.73
CA VAL A 116 0.24 19.49 17.40
C VAL A 116 0.42 20.70 16.49
N LEU A 117 1.10 20.49 15.36
CA LEU A 117 1.27 21.48 14.30
C LEU A 117 0.80 20.90 12.97
N GLY A 118 -0.34 21.37 12.48
CA GLY A 118 -0.92 20.99 11.19
C GLY A 118 -0.60 22.02 10.12
N LEU A 119 0.13 21.64 9.08
CA LEU A 119 0.54 22.48 7.95
C LEU A 119 0.19 21.84 6.60
N GLY A 120 -0.73 20.88 6.60
CA GLY A 120 -1.16 20.20 5.38
C GLY A 120 -1.72 21.18 4.35
N GLY A 121 -1.58 20.86 3.06
CA GLY A 121 -2.25 21.59 1.98
C GLY A 121 -1.76 23.04 1.81
N ASN A 122 -0.47 23.29 2.04
CA ASN A 122 0.15 24.60 1.89
C ASN A 122 1.17 24.61 0.71
N GLN A 123 1.97 25.67 0.57
CA GLN A 123 2.96 25.82 -0.50
C GLN A 123 4.39 25.92 0.06
N LEU A 124 4.65 25.31 1.22
CA LEU A 124 5.94 25.42 1.91
C LEU A 124 7.04 24.79 1.05
N THR A 125 8.10 25.56 0.81
CA THR A 125 9.29 25.09 0.06
C THR A 125 10.43 24.67 0.98
N ALA A 126 10.44 25.14 2.22
CA ALA A 126 11.39 24.75 3.25
C ALA A 126 10.76 24.86 4.65
N LEU A 127 11.34 24.13 5.61
CA LEU A 127 11.06 24.30 7.03
C LEU A 127 12.23 25.01 7.73
N PRO A 128 11.95 25.95 8.66
CA PRO A 128 13.00 26.58 9.44
C PRO A 128 13.64 25.56 10.39
N SER A 129 14.97 25.54 10.49
CA SER A 129 15.69 24.68 11.45
C SER A 129 15.30 24.93 12.91
N ALA A 130 14.79 26.13 13.19
CA ALA A 130 14.24 26.52 14.48
C ALA A 130 13.05 25.66 14.94
N ILE A 131 12.35 24.96 14.03
CA ILE A 131 11.25 24.04 14.39
C ILE A 131 11.66 22.97 15.41
N SER A 132 12.95 22.65 15.47
CA SER A 132 13.55 21.76 16.46
C SER A 132 13.46 22.22 17.91
N GLN A 133 13.10 23.47 18.18
CA GLN A 133 12.88 23.99 19.53
C GLN A 133 11.53 23.60 20.12
N LEU A 134 10.61 23.09 19.30
CA LEU A 134 9.28 22.62 19.70
C LEU A 134 9.36 21.23 20.37
N ASN A 135 10.08 21.13 21.48
CA ASN A 135 10.44 19.84 22.10
C ASN A 135 9.24 19.02 22.60
N HIS A 136 8.06 19.64 22.74
CA HIS A 136 6.82 18.98 23.13
C HIS A 136 5.97 18.49 21.95
N LEU A 137 6.42 18.74 20.72
CA LEU A 137 5.67 18.39 19.50
C LEU A 137 5.56 16.86 19.38
N THR A 138 4.32 16.37 19.31
CA THR A 138 3.99 14.95 19.12
C THR A 138 3.49 14.66 17.71
N THR A 139 2.85 15.64 17.07
CA THR A 139 2.30 15.50 15.71
C THR A 139 2.69 16.69 14.85
N LEU A 140 3.28 16.42 13.69
CA LEU A 140 3.65 17.39 12.66
C LEU A 140 3.11 16.92 11.30
N ASP A 141 2.12 17.62 10.78
CA ASP A 141 1.56 17.35 9.44
C ASP A 141 2.11 18.34 8.44
N LEU A 142 2.80 17.85 7.40
CA LEU A 142 3.38 18.64 6.31
C LEU A 142 2.90 18.15 4.94
N ARG A 143 1.84 17.34 4.89
CA ARG A 143 1.36 16.75 3.64
C ARG A 143 1.00 17.81 2.61
N TRP A 144 1.12 17.48 1.33
CA TRP A 144 0.71 18.34 0.21
C TRP A 144 1.35 19.74 0.27
N ASN A 145 2.68 19.77 0.37
CA ASN A 145 3.50 20.98 0.29
C ASN A 145 4.50 20.85 -0.87
N GLN A 146 5.46 21.77 -0.97
CA GLN A 146 6.49 21.80 -2.01
C GLN A 146 7.90 21.54 -1.44
N LEU A 147 7.99 20.80 -0.33
CA LEU A 147 9.24 20.53 0.35
C LEU A 147 10.11 19.58 -0.48
N THR A 148 11.33 20.00 -0.79
CA THR A 148 12.35 19.16 -1.44
C THR A 148 13.31 18.55 -0.44
N GLU A 149 13.53 19.22 0.70
CA GLU A 149 14.37 18.75 1.79
C GLU A 149 13.77 19.11 3.17
N LEU A 150 14.23 18.40 4.20
CA LEU A 150 13.89 18.66 5.60
C LEU A 150 15.15 18.95 6.42
N PRO A 151 15.08 19.88 7.40
CA PRO A 151 16.24 20.23 8.22
C PRO A 151 16.62 19.07 9.15
N PRO A 152 17.93 18.74 9.26
CA PRO A 152 18.39 17.64 10.14
C PRO A 152 18.08 17.90 11.62
N GLU A 153 17.82 19.14 12.00
CA GLU A 153 17.40 19.50 13.35
C GLU A 153 16.05 18.89 13.76
N LEU A 154 15.22 18.43 12.82
CA LEU A 154 14.03 17.63 13.15
C LEU A 154 14.37 16.40 14.00
N GLY A 155 15.58 15.84 13.87
CA GLY A 155 16.04 14.73 14.71
C GLY A 155 16.07 15.05 16.21
N LYS A 156 16.07 16.32 16.61
CA LYS A 156 16.02 16.74 18.03
C LYS A 156 14.62 16.59 18.64
N LEU A 157 13.57 16.45 17.83
CA LEU A 157 12.18 16.30 18.28
C LEU A 157 11.92 14.87 18.77
N THR A 158 12.49 14.53 19.93
CA THR A 158 12.42 13.17 20.51
C THR A 158 11.02 12.72 20.94
N ASN A 159 10.09 13.66 21.12
CA ASN A 159 8.69 13.37 21.46
C ASN A 159 7.78 13.24 20.23
N LEU A 160 8.30 13.47 19.02
CA LEU A 160 7.51 13.40 17.79
C LEU A 160 7.14 11.95 17.49
N LYS A 161 5.84 11.69 17.43
CA LYS A 161 5.26 10.37 17.17
C LYS A 161 4.77 10.26 15.74
N GLU A 162 4.21 11.34 15.23
CA GLU A 162 3.56 11.40 13.92
C GLU A 162 4.19 12.51 13.08
N LEU A 163 4.83 12.14 11.98
CA LEU A 163 5.35 13.04 10.95
C LEU A 163 4.76 12.63 9.60
N HIS A 164 3.89 13.48 9.05
CA HIS A 164 3.24 13.20 7.77
C HIS A 164 3.88 14.05 6.65
N LEU A 165 4.32 13.39 5.57
CA LEU A 165 5.12 14.03 4.50
C LEU A 165 4.56 13.78 3.08
N ASP A 166 3.48 13.02 2.95
CA ASP A 166 2.91 12.63 1.65
C ASP A 166 2.58 13.85 0.78
N GLY A 167 2.70 13.71 -0.54
CA GLY A 167 2.43 14.81 -1.47
C GLY A 167 3.49 15.91 -1.49
N ASN A 168 4.72 15.63 -1.07
CA ASN A 168 5.89 16.51 -1.23
C ASN A 168 6.92 15.94 -2.22
N PRO A 169 7.62 16.78 -3.01
CA PRO A 169 8.70 16.35 -3.91
C PRO A 169 10.04 16.14 -3.19
N LEU A 170 10.05 15.39 -2.08
CA LEU A 170 11.24 15.18 -1.24
C LEU A 170 12.33 14.41 -2.00
N THR A 171 13.54 14.96 -2.02
CA THR A 171 14.76 14.27 -2.51
C THR A 171 15.63 13.80 -1.35
N SER A 172 15.58 14.48 -0.20
CA SER A 172 16.24 14.09 1.04
C SER A 172 15.32 14.39 2.23
N PRO A 173 14.84 13.39 2.98
CA PRO A 173 15.25 11.99 3.00
C PRO A 173 14.72 11.15 1.82
N PRO A 174 15.32 9.98 1.52
CA PRO A 174 14.83 9.07 0.51
C PRO A 174 13.41 8.57 0.80
N PRO A 175 12.51 8.46 -0.19
CA PRO A 175 11.15 7.97 0.01
C PRO A 175 11.03 6.59 0.67
N GLU A 176 12.00 5.69 0.57
CA GLU A 176 11.91 4.41 1.29
C GLU A 176 12.11 4.60 2.80
N LEU A 177 12.96 5.54 3.19
CA LEU A 177 13.07 5.93 4.59
C LEU A 177 11.80 6.62 5.08
N VAL A 178 11.13 7.39 4.22
CA VAL A 178 9.80 7.96 4.53
C VAL A 178 8.77 6.85 4.72
N ALA A 179 8.79 5.81 3.88
CA ALA A 179 7.89 4.66 3.97
C ALA A 179 8.12 3.80 5.24
N GLN A 180 9.33 3.82 5.82
CA GLN A 180 9.63 3.17 7.09
C GLN A 180 9.06 3.92 8.31
N GLY A 181 8.50 5.12 8.12
CA GLY A 181 7.74 5.86 9.14
C GLY A 181 8.56 6.84 9.97
N THR A 182 7.88 7.46 10.94
CA THR A 182 8.39 8.64 11.67
C THR A 182 9.68 8.36 12.45
N GLN A 183 9.77 7.21 13.12
CA GLN A 183 10.94 6.88 13.94
C GLN A 183 12.20 6.66 13.09
N ALA A 184 12.05 6.07 11.90
CA ALA A 184 13.14 5.88 10.95
C ALA A 184 13.71 7.22 10.46
N LEU A 185 12.81 8.15 10.14
CA LEU A 185 13.16 9.52 9.73
C LEU A 185 13.90 10.28 10.84
N LEU A 186 13.39 10.24 12.08
CA LEU A 186 14.04 10.89 13.21
C LEU A 186 15.43 10.32 13.48
N ALA A 187 15.59 8.99 13.43
CA ALA A 187 16.88 8.33 13.59
C ALA A 187 17.91 8.77 12.53
N TYR A 188 17.48 8.91 11.28
CA TYR A 188 18.31 9.43 10.18
C TYR A 188 18.69 10.89 10.39
N PHE A 189 17.74 11.76 10.74
CA PHE A 189 18.04 13.16 11.00
C PHE A 189 19.00 13.33 12.20
N GLN A 190 18.82 12.55 13.26
CA GLN A 190 19.75 12.51 14.39
C GLN A 190 21.16 12.08 13.96
N ALA A 191 21.26 11.07 13.10
CA ALA A 191 22.54 10.63 12.58
C ALA A 191 23.19 11.70 11.67
N ARG A 192 22.39 12.48 10.94
CA ARG A 192 22.86 13.61 10.12
C ARG A 192 23.34 14.82 10.93
N LEU A 193 22.89 14.97 12.17
CA LEU A 193 23.41 16.01 13.09
C LEU A 193 24.86 15.75 13.54
N GLN A 194 25.35 14.52 13.37
CA GLN A 194 26.75 14.17 13.59
C GLN A 194 27.58 14.47 12.32
N GLU A 195 28.73 13.81 12.15
CA GLU A 195 29.49 13.89 10.90
C GLU A 195 28.69 13.27 9.75
N SER A 196 28.65 13.99 8.63
CA SER A 196 27.97 13.53 7.43
C SER A 196 28.79 13.84 6.18
N GLN A 197 28.65 13.01 5.16
CA GLN A 197 29.40 13.09 3.91
C GLN A 197 28.47 12.99 2.71
N LYS A 198 28.68 13.85 1.71
CA LYS A 198 27.99 13.76 0.43
C LYS A 198 28.43 12.52 -0.34
N ARG A 199 27.47 11.80 -0.90
CA ARG A 199 27.71 10.61 -1.69
C ARG A 199 27.25 10.78 -3.13
N TRP A 200 28.13 10.40 -4.04
CA TRP A 200 27.89 10.51 -5.48
C TRP A 200 27.82 9.12 -6.12
N VAL A 201 26.87 8.30 -5.66
CA VAL A 201 26.69 6.93 -6.14
C VAL A 201 25.25 6.72 -6.60
N SER A 202 25.05 6.14 -7.79
CA SER A 202 23.71 5.72 -8.25
C SER A 202 23.77 4.50 -9.18
N LYS A 203 22.61 4.03 -9.63
CA LYS A 203 22.45 2.89 -10.55
C LYS A 203 22.32 3.38 -11.99
N LEU A 204 23.06 2.74 -12.89
CA LEU A 204 22.91 2.86 -14.34
C LEU A 204 22.46 1.50 -14.86
N ILE A 205 21.30 1.42 -15.46
CA ILE A 205 20.73 0.17 -15.93
C ILE A 205 20.66 0.19 -17.45
N ILE A 206 21.24 -0.82 -18.10
CA ILE A 206 21.12 -0.98 -19.55
C ILE A 206 20.07 -2.04 -19.88
N VAL A 207 19.13 -1.68 -20.75
CA VAL A 207 18.03 -2.54 -21.22
C VAL A 207 17.93 -2.49 -22.74
N GLY A 208 17.26 -3.49 -23.31
CA GLY A 208 17.12 -3.66 -24.75
C GLY A 208 17.15 -5.14 -25.14
N GLU A 209 16.76 -5.45 -26.37
CA GLU A 209 16.65 -6.82 -26.86
C GLU A 209 17.99 -7.58 -26.77
N GLY A 210 17.93 -8.92 -26.71
CA GLY A 210 19.11 -9.76 -26.84
C GLY A 210 19.94 -9.41 -28.09
N GLY A 211 21.25 -9.33 -27.97
CA GLY A 211 22.14 -9.09 -29.12
C GLY A 211 22.25 -7.64 -29.61
N VAL A 212 21.62 -6.66 -28.96
CA VAL A 212 21.77 -5.22 -29.29
C VAL A 212 23.09 -4.60 -28.82
N GLY A 213 23.98 -5.38 -28.19
CA GLY A 213 25.31 -4.90 -27.83
C GLY A 213 25.53 -4.23 -26.48
N LYS A 214 24.67 -4.51 -25.51
CA LYS A 214 24.68 -3.89 -24.18
C LYS A 214 26.06 -4.03 -23.50
N THR A 215 26.59 -5.24 -23.46
CA THR A 215 27.88 -5.56 -22.84
C THR A 215 29.04 -4.85 -23.52
N SER A 216 29.07 -4.85 -24.86
CA SER A 216 30.08 -4.13 -25.64
C SER A 216 30.02 -2.62 -25.42
N LEU A 217 28.81 -2.04 -25.31
CA LEU A 217 28.61 -0.63 -25.00
C LEU A 217 29.18 -0.27 -23.62
N LEU A 218 28.89 -1.08 -22.59
CA LEU A 218 29.39 -0.84 -21.23
C LEU A 218 30.91 -0.94 -21.14
N ARG A 219 31.54 -1.90 -21.84
CA ARG A 219 33.01 -2.02 -21.90
C ARG A 219 33.67 -0.77 -22.46
N VAL A 220 33.19 -0.32 -23.63
CA VAL A 220 33.71 0.89 -24.28
C VAL A 220 33.45 2.13 -23.41
N LEU A 221 32.31 2.20 -22.72
CA LEU A 221 32.02 3.25 -21.74
C LEU A 221 32.99 3.27 -20.56
N ARG A 222 33.61 2.15 -20.19
CA ARG A 222 34.67 2.08 -19.17
C ARG A 222 36.08 2.30 -19.72
N GLY A 223 36.23 2.40 -21.04
CA GLY A 223 37.54 2.50 -21.70
C GLY A 223 38.23 1.16 -21.93
N GLU A 224 37.51 0.05 -21.80
CA GLU A 224 37.98 -1.30 -22.16
C GLU A 224 37.93 -1.50 -23.69
N ALA A 225 38.76 -2.41 -24.23
CA ALA A 225 38.78 -2.71 -25.67
C ALA A 225 37.53 -3.50 -26.11
N PHE A 226 37.08 -3.26 -27.36
CA PHE A 226 35.98 -4.00 -27.96
C PHE A 226 36.37 -5.47 -28.23
N ASN A 227 35.48 -6.42 -27.90
CA ASN A 227 35.64 -7.84 -28.19
C ASN A 227 34.47 -8.33 -29.07
N ALA A 228 34.80 -8.90 -30.23
CA ALA A 228 33.83 -9.39 -31.21
C ALA A 228 33.28 -10.80 -30.91
N GLU A 229 33.96 -11.58 -30.06
CA GLU A 229 33.60 -12.98 -29.72
C GLU A 229 32.92 -13.10 -28.35
N GLU A 230 32.30 -12.02 -27.88
CA GLU A 230 31.68 -11.98 -26.56
C GLU A 230 30.37 -12.78 -26.53
N SER A 231 30.29 -13.74 -25.60
CA SER A 231 29.08 -14.55 -25.39
C SER A 231 27.92 -13.72 -24.83
N THR A 232 26.69 -14.17 -25.02
CA THR A 232 25.50 -13.54 -24.42
C THR A 232 25.60 -13.53 -22.89
N THR A 233 25.32 -12.38 -22.26
CA THR A 233 25.24 -12.27 -20.80
C THR A 233 24.12 -13.16 -20.26
N HIS A 234 24.46 -14.10 -19.38
CA HIS A 234 23.51 -14.91 -18.62
C HIS A 234 23.24 -14.23 -17.27
N GLY A 235 21.97 -13.93 -16.96
CA GLY A 235 21.59 -13.26 -15.71
C GLY A 235 21.99 -11.78 -15.67
N ILE A 236 22.75 -11.37 -14.65
CA ILE A 236 23.08 -9.96 -14.36
C ILE A 236 24.58 -9.80 -14.10
N GLU A 237 25.22 -8.85 -14.76
CA GLU A 237 26.57 -8.40 -14.44
C GLU A 237 26.57 -6.96 -13.88
N ILE A 238 27.24 -6.76 -12.74
CA ILE A 238 27.34 -5.44 -12.10
C ILE A 238 28.79 -5.00 -12.03
N ARG A 239 29.08 -3.81 -12.56
CA ARG A 239 30.41 -3.19 -12.51
C ARG A 239 30.27 -1.67 -12.35
N SER A 240 31.28 -1.00 -11.80
CA SER A 240 31.26 0.46 -11.64
C SER A 240 31.72 1.18 -12.90
N LEU A 241 31.11 2.34 -13.17
CA LEU A 241 31.50 3.32 -14.17
C LEU A 241 31.67 4.67 -13.48
N ASP A 242 32.88 5.22 -13.54
CA ASP A 242 33.18 6.53 -12.96
C ASP A 242 33.01 7.63 -14.01
N VAL A 243 32.27 8.68 -13.64
CA VAL A 243 32.04 9.86 -14.48
C VAL A 243 32.29 11.14 -13.67
N THR A 244 32.93 12.13 -14.29
CA THR A 244 33.18 13.42 -13.63
C THR A 244 31.91 14.27 -13.59
N HIS A 245 31.67 14.96 -12.48
CA HIS A 245 30.52 15.85 -12.34
C HIS A 245 30.57 17.01 -13.36
N PRO A 246 29.46 17.30 -14.07
CA PRO A 246 29.47 18.23 -15.21
C PRO A 246 29.80 19.68 -14.86
N ARG A 247 29.61 20.09 -13.59
CA ARG A 247 29.88 21.46 -13.11
C ARG A 247 31.05 21.55 -12.12
N GLU A 248 31.51 20.42 -11.60
CA GLU A 248 32.53 20.38 -10.54
C GLU A 248 33.58 19.32 -10.87
N ALA A 249 34.69 19.73 -11.47
CA ALA A 249 35.71 18.81 -11.98
C ALA A 249 36.41 17.99 -10.87
N SER A 250 36.32 18.41 -9.62
CA SER A 250 36.87 17.72 -8.45
C SER A 250 35.99 16.56 -7.95
N ILE A 251 34.76 16.44 -8.44
CA ILE A 251 33.81 15.42 -7.99
C ILE A 251 33.73 14.30 -9.01
N THR A 252 34.04 13.09 -8.57
CA THR A 252 33.80 11.85 -9.32
C THR A 252 32.51 11.20 -8.84
N MET A 253 31.59 10.96 -9.76
CA MET A 253 30.35 10.22 -9.51
C MET A 253 30.53 8.77 -9.98
N GLN A 254 30.13 7.83 -9.14
CA GLN A 254 30.21 6.40 -9.41
C GLN A 254 28.83 5.86 -9.79
N LEU A 255 28.74 5.25 -10.98
CA LEU A 255 27.52 4.60 -11.45
C LEU A 255 27.71 3.08 -11.42
N ASN A 256 26.92 2.39 -10.62
CA ASN A 256 26.85 0.93 -10.65
C ASN A 256 26.08 0.52 -11.91
N THR A 257 26.79 0.01 -12.91
CA THR A 257 26.24 -0.43 -14.19
C THR A 257 25.69 -1.84 -14.08
N TRP A 258 24.41 -2.02 -14.38
CA TRP A 258 23.72 -3.31 -14.38
C TRP A 258 23.47 -3.74 -15.82
N ASP A 259 24.14 -4.81 -16.27
CA ASP A 259 23.95 -5.44 -17.56
C ASP A 259 23.01 -6.64 -17.43
N PHE A 260 21.81 -6.50 -17.97
CA PHE A 260 20.77 -7.52 -17.95
C PHE A 260 20.82 -8.39 -19.21
N GLY A 261 20.82 -9.71 -19.06
CA GLY A 261 20.70 -10.63 -20.19
C GLY A 261 19.39 -10.40 -20.94
N GLY A 262 19.44 -10.02 -22.22
CA GLY A 262 18.25 -9.56 -22.98
C GLY A 262 17.24 -10.65 -23.38
N GLN A 263 17.21 -11.80 -22.69
CA GLN A 263 16.29 -12.91 -23.00
C GLN A 263 15.00 -12.79 -22.20
N GLU A 264 13.88 -13.19 -22.79
CA GLU A 264 12.55 -12.98 -22.19
C GLU A 264 12.38 -13.67 -20.82
N ILE A 265 13.07 -14.79 -20.65
CA ILE A 265 13.08 -15.62 -19.43
C ILE A 265 13.55 -14.83 -18.20
N TYR A 266 14.38 -13.81 -18.38
CA TYR A 266 14.94 -13.05 -17.28
C TYR A 266 14.15 -11.80 -16.92
N HIS A 267 13.14 -11.41 -17.71
CA HIS A 267 12.32 -10.25 -17.41
C HIS A 267 11.60 -10.36 -16.06
N ALA A 268 11.19 -11.56 -15.65
CA ALA A 268 10.59 -11.79 -14.34
C ALA A 268 11.57 -11.47 -13.20
N THR A 269 12.86 -11.77 -13.39
CA THR A 269 13.92 -11.49 -12.40
C THR A 269 14.48 -10.06 -12.47
N HIS A 270 14.44 -9.42 -13.63
CA HIS A 270 14.94 -8.05 -13.81
C HIS A 270 14.10 -7.04 -13.03
N GLN A 271 12.80 -7.29 -12.91
CA GLN A 271 11.84 -6.42 -12.22
C GLN A 271 12.21 -6.18 -10.75
N PHE A 272 12.95 -7.09 -10.10
CA PHE A 272 13.44 -6.89 -8.73
C PHE A 272 14.49 -5.79 -8.59
N PHE A 273 15.11 -5.38 -9.70
CA PHE A 273 16.23 -4.44 -9.72
C PHE A 273 15.90 -3.15 -10.48
N LEU A 274 14.77 -3.12 -11.20
CA LEU A 274 14.26 -1.95 -11.92
C LEU A 274 13.51 -1.05 -10.93
N THR A 275 14.23 -0.10 -10.33
CA THR A 275 13.64 0.86 -9.38
C THR A 275 13.55 2.26 -9.97
N ASN A 276 12.57 3.04 -9.50
CA ASN A 276 12.61 4.50 -9.62
C ASN A 276 13.97 5.01 -9.08
N ARG A 277 14.53 6.08 -9.68
CA ARG A 277 15.84 6.71 -9.35
C ARG A 277 17.10 6.09 -9.97
N SER A 278 16.94 5.21 -10.94
CA SER A 278 18.05 4.72 -11.78
C SER A 278 18.11 5.50 -13.09
N LEU A 279 19.29 5.66 -13.68
CA LEU A 279 19.40 6.11 -15.06
C LEU A 279 19.27 4.91 -16.00
N PHE A 280 18.36 4.96 -16.95
CA PHE A 280 18.16 3.88 -17.92
C PHE A 280 18.84 4.21 -19.25
N LEU A 281 19.63 3.26 -19.77
CA LEU A 281 20.11 3.26 -21.15
C LEU A 281 19.31 2.23 -21.93
N LEU A 282 18.44 2.69 -22.83
CA LEU A 282 17.69 1.80 -23.73
C LEU A 282 18.45 1.66 -25.04
N ALA A 283 19.17 0.55 -25.17
CA ALA A 283 19.96 0.23 -26.35
C ALA A 283 19.11 -0.45 -27.42
N TRP A 284 19.21 0.02 -28.66
CA TRP A 284 18.55 -0.59 -29.82
C TRP A 284 19.50 -0.63 -31.02
N ASN A 285 19.27 -1.58 -31.92
CA ASN A 285 20.17 -1.84 -33.05
C ASN A 285 19.70 -1.08 -34.29
N ALA A 286 20.51 -0.12 -34.76
CA ALA A 286 20.19 0.70 -35.94
C ALA A 286 20.06 -0.12 -37.23
N ARG A 287 20.74 -1.27 -37.35
CA ARG A 287 20.66 -2.14 -38.54
C ARG A 287 19.28 -2.76 -38.69
N LEU A 288 18.74 -3.27 -37.59
CA LEU A 288 17.44 -3.95 -37.52
C LEU A 288 16.27 -2.95 -37.52
N GLY A 289 16.52 -1.72 -37.07
CA GLY A 289 15.50 -0.71 -36.85
C GLY A 289 14.87 -0.81 -35.46
N PHE A 290 14.16 0.25 -35.06
CA PHE A 290 13.60 0.38 -33.71
C PHE A 290 12.41 -0.54 -33.44
N GLU A 291 11.61 -0.86 -34.46
CA GLU A 291 10.47 -1.79 -34.34
C GLU A 291 10.94 -3.23 -34.07
N ALA A 292 11.89 -3.71 -34.87
CA ALA A 292 12.48 -5.04 -34.71
C ALA A 292 13.28 -5.17 -33.39
N SER A 293 13.81 -4.05 -32.88
CA SER A 293 14.46 -3.98 -31.57
C SER A 293 13.46 -3.92 -30.40
N LYS A 294 12.14 -4.05 -30.67
CA LYS A 294 11.06 -3.96 -29.68
C LYS A 294 11.13 -2.69 -28.82
N LEU A 295 11.51 -1.54 -29.40
CA LEU A 295 11.72 -0.31 -28.64
C LEU A 295 10.48 0.11 -27.83
N TYR A 296 9.29 0.06 -28.44
CA TYR A 296 8.03 0.39 -27.77
C TYR A 296 7.74 -0.52 -26.58
N TYR A 297 7.96 -1.83 -26.70
CA TYR A 297 7.76 -2.78 -25.59
C TYR A 297 8.65 -2.43 -24.40
N TRP A 298 9.92 -2.08 -24.65
CA TRP A 298 10.84 -1.68 -23.58
C TRP A 298 10.47 -0.34 -22.96
N LEU A 299 10.05 0.65 -23.76
CA LEU A 299 9.56 1.94 -23.24
C LEU A 299 8.29 1.76 -22.40
N ASP A 300 7.33 1.01 -22.90
CA ASP A 300 6.11 0.61 -22.19
C ASP A 300 6.46 -0.08 -20.85
N THR A 301 7.41 -1.02 -20.87
CA THR A 301 7.88 -1.74 -19.67
C THR A 301 8.56 -0.81 -18.66
N LEU A 302 9.42 0.10 -19.12
CA LEU A 302 10.07 1.09 -18.27
C LEU A 302 9.07 2.09 -17.68
N GLN A 303 8.07 2.51 -18.45
CA GLN A 303 7.01 3.37 -17.96
C GLN A 303 6.18 2.67 -16.87
N ALA A 304 5.88 1.38 -17.05
CA ALA A 304 5.12 0.61 -16.06
C ALA A 304 5.90 0.39 -14.74
N LEU A 305 7.21 0.16 -14.81
CA LEU A 305 8.05 -0.20 -13.66
C LEU A 305 8.72 1.00 -12.98
N ALA A 306 9.22 1.95 -13.76
CA ALA A 306 10.01 3.07 -13.28
C ALA A 306 9.65 4.39 -14.00
N PRO A 307 8.41 4.88 -13.84
CA PRO A 307 7.91 6.07 -14.56
C PRO A 307 8.70 7.35 -14.29
N GLU A 308 9.30 7.48 -13.10
CA GLU A 308 10.03 8.68 -12.67
C GLU A 308 11.52 8.67 -13.08
N SER A 309 12.01 7.54 -13.59
CA SER A 309 13.43 7.37 -13.90
C SER A 309 13.78 7.88 -15.31
N PRO A 310 14.85 8.67 -15.47
CA PRO A 310 15.24 9.19 -16.79
C PRO A 310 15.72 8.07 -17.72
N VAL A 311 15.28 8.13 -18.98
CA VAL A 311 15.63 7.16 -20.03
C VAL A 311 16.42 7.85 -21.16
N LEU A 312 17.60 7.33 -21.46
CA LEU A 312 18.43 7.72 -22.59
C LEU A 312 18.37 6.66 -23.68
N LEU A 313 17.91 7.03 -24.87
CA LEU A 313 17.89 6.13 -26.03
C LEU A 313 19.30 6.05 -26.62
N VAL A 314 19.82 4.84 -26.80
CA VAL A 314 21.14 4.62 -27.39
C VAL A 314 20.99 3.78 -28.66
N ALA A 315 21.16 4.43 -29.80
CA ALA A 315 21.25 3.76 -31.09
C ALA A 315 22.65 3.19 -31.26
N THR A 316 22.74 1.90 -31.46
CA THR A 316 23.99 1.16 -31.57
C THR A 316 24.18 0.66 -33.01
N TRP A 317 25.39 0.27 -33.42
CA TRP A 317 25.73 -0.21 -34.78
C TRP A 317 25.54 0.87 -35.90
N ILE A 318 25.72 2.15 -35.58
CA ILE A 318 25.55 3.25 -36.55
C ILE A 318 26.58 3.28 -37.69
N ASP A 319 27.68 2.53 -37.55
CA ASP A 319 28.69 2.38 -38.60
C ASP A 319 28.16 1.69 -39.87
N GLU A 320 26.96 1.11 -39.81
CA GLU A 320 26.33 0.46 -40.96
C GLU A 320 24.99 1.06 -41.40
N ARG A 321 24.29 1.84 -40.55
CA ARG A 321 22.99 2.44 -40.90
C ARG A 321 22.67 3.66 -40.03
N ASP A 322 21.99 4.64 -40.62
CA ASP A 322 21.51 5.82 -39.91
C ASP A 322 20.39 5.48 -38.90
N ALA A 323 20.39 6.19 -37.77
CA ALA A 323 19.51 5.93 -36.64
C ALA A 323 18.35 6.93 -36.54
N GLU A 324 17.38 6.83 -37.46
CA GLU A 324 16.22 7.72 -37.48
C GLU A 324 15.13 7.26 -36.50
N LEU A 325 14.66 8.18 -35.63
CA LEU A 325 13.60 7.94 -34.66
C LEU A 325 12.60 9.12 -34.61
N PRO A 326 11.29 8.85 -34.45
CA PRO A 326 10.28 9.89 -34.23
C PRO A 326 10.33 10.44 -32.79
N ILE A 327 11.43 11.08 -32.41
CA ILE A 327 11.72 11.48 -31.02
C ILE A 327 10.68 12.43 -30.41
N THR A 328 10.07 13.29 -31.23
CA THR A 328 9.04 14.24 -30.79
C THR A 328 7.78 13.52 -30.31
N GLU A 329 7.34 12.49 -31.04
CA GLU A 329 6.20 11.66 -30.65
C GLU A 329 6.55 10.79 -29.44
N LEU A 330 7.73 10.18 -29.44
CA LEU A 330 8.21 9.38 -28.33
C LEU A 330 8.27 10.19 -27.02
N ARG A 331 8.80 11.41 -27.03
CA ARG A 331 8.82 12.28 -25.83
C ARG A 331 7.43 12.71 -25.36
N ARG A 332 6.47 12.84 -26.28
CA ARG A 332 5.08 13.15 -25.92
C ARG A 332 4.42 11.98 -25.18
N ASN A 333 4.68 10.75 -25.62
CA ASN A 333 4.11 9.54 -25.03
C ASN A 333 4.89 9.07 -23.78
N TYR A 334 6.20 9.32 -23.76
CA TYR A 334 7.15 8.93 -22.71
C TYR A 334 7.96 10.15 -22.23
N PRO A 335 7.42 10.96 -21.29
CA PRO A 335 8.09 12.17 -20.79
C PRO A 335 9.45 11.91 -20.13
N GLN A 336 9.68 10.68 -19.66
CA GLN A 336 10.94 10.23 -19.06
C GLN A 336 12.14 10.20 -20.04
N ILE A 337 11.91 10.31 -21.35
CA ILE A 337 13.00 10.31 -22.35
C ILE A 337 13.78 11.63 -22.32
N ILE A 338 15.01 11.57 -21.83
CA ILE A 338 15.88 12.74 -21.72
C ILE A 338 16.63 13.05 -23.01
N GLY A 339 16.90 12.07 -23.86
CA GLY A 339 17.69 12.26 -25.09
C GLY A 339 17.90 11.01 -25.92
N GLN A 340 18.61 11.18 -27.02
CA GLN A 340 19.10 10.12 -27.89
C GLN A 340 20.60 10.30 -28.09
N CYS A 341 21.33 9.19 -28.12
CA CYS A 341 22.74 9.14 -28.47
C CYS A 341 22.96 8.05 -29.52
N GLU A 342 23.86 8.33 -30.45
CA GLU A 342 24.24 7.41 -31.52
C GLU A 342 25.66 6.94 -31.25
N ILE A 343 25.89 5.63 -31.28
CA ILE A 343 27.20 5.06 -30.99
C ILE A 343 27.58 3.92 -31.94
N SER A 344 28.86 3.89 -32.32
CA SER A 344 29.51 2.70 -32.83
C SER A 344 30.56 2.23 -31.82
N SER A 345 30.31 1.09 -31.17
CA SER A 345 31.26 0.47 -30.25
C SER A 345 32.54 -0.01 -30.94
N LYS A 346 32.51 -0.18 -32.27
CA LYS A 346 33.67 -0.58 -33.09
C LYS A 346 34.61 0.59 -33.38
N THR A 347 34.07 1.76 -33.73
CA THR A 347 34.88 2.95 -34.09
C THR A 347 35.08 3.92 -32.93
N GLY A 348 34.30 3.78 -31.85
CA GLY A 348 34.27 4.72 -30.72
C GLY A 348 33.55 6.05 -31.03
N GLN A 349 32.94 6.18 -32.22
CA GLN A 349 32.15 7.34 -32.61
C GLN A 349 30.94 7.50 -31.67
N GLY A 350 30.70 8.72 -31.20
CA GLY A 350 29.57 9.04 -30.32
C GLY A 350 29.80 8.84 -28.81
N LEU A 351 30.93 8.24 -28.41
CA LEU A 351 31.21 7.92 -27.00
C LEU A 351 31.36 9.15 -26.09
N LYS A 352 32.03 10.21 -26.58
CA LYS A 352 32.23 11.46 -25.80
C LYS A 352 30.89 12.17 -25.50
N PRO A 353 30.02 12.44 -26.50
CA PRO A 353 28.67 12.96 -26.25
C PRO A 353 27.84 12.08 -25.31
N LEU A 354 27.92 10.75 -25.45
CA LEU A 354 27.21 9.82 -24.58
C LEU A 354 27.67 9.95 -23.11
N ARG A 355 28.98 9.94 -22.85
CA ARG A 355 29.52 10.13 -21.49
C ARG A 355 29.10 11.46 -20.88
N GLN A 356 29.08 12.55 -21.66
CA GLN A 356 28.61 13.86 -21.19
C GLN A 356 27.13 13.86 -20.84
N THR A 357 26.29 13.24 -21.68
CA THR A 357 24.85 13.13 -21.43
C THR A 357 24.56 12.26 -20.20
N ILE A 358 25.27 11.14 -20.04
CA ILE A 358 25.21 10.30 -18.83
C ILE A 358 25.60 11.11 -17.60
N ALA A 359 26.69 11.88 -17.63
CA ALA A 359 27.11 12.69 -16.49
C ALA A 359 26.08 13.78 -16.13
N GLN A 360 25.49 14.45 -17.14
CA GLN A 360 24.44 15.44 -16.93
C GLN A 360 23.15 14.84 -16.35
N ALA A 361 22.76 13.65 -16.81
CA ALA A 361 21.59 12.94 -16.31
C ALA A 361 21.83 12.40 -14.89
N ALA A 362 22.99 11.78 -14.66
CA ALA A 362 23.39 11.25 -13.37
C ALA A 362 23.39 12.32 -12.28
N ALA A 363 23.95 13.50 -12.54
CA ALA A 363 23.98 14.60 -11.58
C ALA A 363 22.60 15.10 -11.12
N LYS A 364 21.52 14.79 -11.86
CA LYS A 364 20.14 15.14 -11.52
C LYS A 364 19.37 14.02 -10.80
N LEU A 365 19.98 12.85 -10.62
CA LEU A 365 19.30 11.73 -9.96
C LEU A 365 19.06 12.03 -8.47
N PRO A 366 17.94 11.60 -7.87
CA PRO A 366 17.58 12.00 -6.51
C PRO A 366 18.58 11.61 -5.39
N LEU A 367 19.35 10.54 -5.58
CA LEU A 367 20.36 10.08 -4.60
C LEU A 367 21.77 10.66 -4.83
N MET A 368 21.99 11.40 -5.94
CA MET A 368 23.30 11.93 -6.28
C MET A 368 23.58 13.21 -5.51
N GLY A 369 24.63 13.17 -4.67
CA GLY A 369 24.99 14.26 -3.77
C GLY A 369 24.28 14.18 -2.41
N GLU A 370 23.56 13.10 -2.13
CA GLU A 370 22.86 12.89 -0.86
C GLU A 370 23.84 12.86 0.32
N ILE A 371 23.44 13.47 1.44
CA ILE A 371 24.24 13.55 2.66
C ILE A 371 23.96 12.31 3.52
N TRP A 372 24.96 11.44 3.64
CA TRP A 372 24.90 10.24 4.45
C TRP A 372 25.60 10.47 5.80
N PRO A 373 25.04 9.98 6.92
CA PRO A 373 25.78 9.89 8.18
C PRO A 373 27.04 9.03 8.01
N THR A 374 28.19 9.48 8.53
CA THR A 374 29.46 8.76 8.34
C THR A 374 29.46 7.39 9.00
N THR A 375 28.77 7.22 10.13
CA THR A 375 28.60 5.93 10.82
C THR A 375 27.85 4.92 9.95
N TRP A 376 26.75 5.35 9.32
CA TRP A 376 25.95 4.52 8.43
C TRP A 376 26.71 4.16 7.16
N LEU A 377 27.50 5.11 6.63
CA LEU A 377 28.38 4.87 5.49
C LEU A 377 29.49 3.86 5.81
N LYS A 378 30.12 3.97 6.99
CA LYS A 378 31.14 3.01 7.46
C LYS A 378 30.53 1.61 7.58
N ALA A 379 29.35 1.48 8.18
CA ALA A 379 28.62 0.22 8.26
C ALA A 379 28.30 -0.36 6.87
N ALA A 380 27.77 0.47 5.96
CA ALA A 380 27.48 0.05 4.58
C ALA A 380 28.74 -0.44 3.85
N ASN A 381 29.85 0.30 3.98
CA ASN A 381 31.11 -0.07 3.35
C ASN A 381 31.73 -1.32 3.97
N ALA A 382 31.63 -1.50 5.29
CA ALA A 382 32.07 -2.71 5.98
C ALA A 382 31.31 -3.94 5.48
N ILE A 383 29.98 -3.84 5.32
CA ILE A 383 29.15 -4.91 4.75
C ILE A 383 29.51 -5.19 3.29
N ARG A 384 29.68 -4.16 2.46
CA ARG A 384 30.06 -4.31 1.04
C ARG A 384 31.45 -4.89 0.84
N ALA A 385 32.37 -4.66 1.78
CA ALA A 385 33.74 -5.18 1.72
C ALA A 385 33.82 -6.69 2.02
N ARG A 386 32.75 -7.29 2.55
CA ARG A 386 32.70 -8.73 2.87
C ARG A 386 32.82 -9.56 1.59
N THR A 387 33.57 -10.64 1.69
CA THR A 387 33.78 -11.57 0.57
C THR A 387 32.68 -12.63 0.52
N GLU A 388 32.07 -12.92 1.66
CA GLU A 388 30.97 -13.85 1.83
C GLU A 388 29.75 -13.47 0.98
N LYS A 389 28.98 -14.48 0.56
CA LYS A 389 27.76 -14.29 -0.25
C LYS A 389 26.54 -13.98 0.60
N TYR A 390 26.50 -14.56 1.80
CA TYR A 390 25.43 -14.41 2.78
C TYR A 390 26.03 -14.49 4.19
N ILE A 391 25.34 -13.90 5.17
CA ILE A 391 25.69 -13.92 6.59
C ILE A 391 24.42 -14.01 7.45
N THR A 392 24.58 -14.26 8.75
CA THR A 392 23.44 -14.25 9.68
C THR A 392 23.07 -12.81 10.08
N PRO A 393 21.80 -12.56 10.47
CA PRO A 393 21.38 -11.26 11.00
C PRO A 393 22.21 -10.81 12.21
N GLN A 394 22.61 -11.74 13.07
CA GLN A 394 23.46 -11.43 14.23
C GLN A 394 24.81 -10.87 13.79
N THR A 395 25.44 -11.46 12.78
CA THR A 395 26.71 -10.95 12.23
C THR A 395 26.56 -9.55 11.63
N VAL A 396 25.42 -9.25 10.98
CA VAL A 396 25.13 -7.88 10.52
C VAL A 396 25.05 -6.91 11.69
N GLN A 397 24.37 -7.29 12.77
CA GLN A 397 24.24 -6.47 13.97
C GLN A 397 25.59 -6.24 14.65
N GLU A 398 26.46 -7.26 14.72
CA GLU A 398 27.83 -7.14 15.24
C GLU A 398 28.65 -6.13 14.43
N ILE A 399 28.64 -6.24 13.09
CA ILE A 399 29.32 -5.28 12.19
C ILE A 399 28.81 -3.86 12.42
N MET A 400 27.50 -3.68 12.55
CA MET A 400 26.90 -2.37 12.81
C MET A 400 27.31 -1.82 14.18
N THR A 401 27.40 -2.68 15.20
CA THR A 401 27.86 -2.32 16.56
C THR A 401 29.29 -1.82 16.54
N GLU A 402 30.19 -2.53 15.85
CA GLU A 402 31.60 -2.16 15.72
C GLU A 402 31.79 -0.79 15.05
N GLN A 403 30.88 -0.40 14.15
CA GLN A 403 30.90 0.91 13.48
C GLN A 403 30.15 2.01 14.25
N GLY A 404 29.67 1.72 15.47
CA GLY A 404 29.01 2.69 16.35
C GLY A 404 27.55 2.97 15.99
N VAL A 405 26.86 2.03 15.32
CA VAL A 405 25.42 2.15 15.05
C VAL A 405 24.62 1.61 16.23
N ASP A 406 23.78 2.48 16.76
CA ASP A 406 22.90 2.22 17.91
C ASP A 406 21.88 1.11 17.65
N ASP A 407 21.53 0.32 18.66
CA ASP A 407 20.62 -0.84 18.56
C ASP A 407 19.28 -0.47 17.90
N SER A 408 18.69 0.67 18.30
CA SER A 408 17.41 1.17 17.80
C SER A 408 17.45 1.52 16.30
N LYS A 409 18.64 1.79 15.74
CA LYS A 409 18.83 2.24 14.36
C LYS A 409 19.18 1.09 13.40
N ARG A 410 19.56 -0.09 13.91
CA ARG A 410 20.00 -1.22 13.07
C ARG A 410 18.89 -1.79 12.17
N PRO A 411 17.65 -2.01 12.64
CA PRO A 411 16.59 -2.56 11.78
C PRO A 411 16.29 -1.62 10.60
N ILE A 412 16.20 -0.31 10.88
CA ILE A 412 16.01 0.77 9.90
C ILE A 412 17.11 0.74 8.84
N LEU A 413 18.38 0.72 9.28
CA LEU A 413 19.52 0.71 8.37
C LEU A 413 19.57 -0.56 7.51
N THR A 414 19.23 -1.71 8.10
CA THR A 414 19.22 -2.99 7.37
C THR A 414 18.09 -3.04 6.33
N GLN A 415 16.91 -2.52 6.68
CA GLN A 415 15.79 -2.37 5.75
C GLN A 415 16.16 -1.40 4.60
N TRP A 416 16.84 -0.31 4.93
CA TRP A 416 17.30 0.64 3.93
C TRP A 416 18.35 0.03 2.97
N PHE A 417 19.29 -0.77 3.47
CA PHE A 417 20.22 -1.51 2.60
C PHE A 417 19.51 -2.52 1.71
N HIS A 418 18.43 -3.14 2.20
CA HIS A 418 17.58 -4.01 1.39
C HIS A 418 16.91 -3.25 0.24
N GLU A 419 16.33 -2.09 0.54
CA GLU A 419 15.64 -1.23 -0.44
C GLU A 419 16.59 -0.62 -1.48
N LEU A 420 17.82 -0.27 -1.08
CA LEU A 420 18.87 0.14 -2.00
C LEU A 420 19.36 -1.01 -2.90
N GLY A 421 19.04 -2.26 -2.56
CA GLY A 421 19.52 -3.46 -3.23
C GLY A 421 21.00 -3.73 -2.96
N ASP A 422 21.57 -3.16 -1.90
CA ASP A 422 22.91 -3.53 -1.42
C ASP A 422 22.89 -4.95 -0.84
N ILE A 423 21.80 -5.32 -0.16
CA ILE A 423 21.57 -6.65 0.42
C ILE A 423 20.14 -7.14 0.09
N LEU A 424 19.87 -8.44 0.25
CA LEU A 424 18.51 -8.96 0.34
C LEU A 424 18.27 -9.50 1.74
N TYR A 425 17.29 -8.93 2.44
CA TYR A 425 16.91 -9.36 3.78
C TYR A 425 15.43 -9.08 4.02
N PHE A 426 14.70 -10.11 4.45
CA PHE A 426 13.25 -10.05 4.66
C PHE A 426 12.93 -10.21 6.15
N GLN A 427 13.10 -9.13 6.92
CA GLN A 427 12.99 -9.16 8.39
C GLN A 427 11.58 -9.58 8.86
N ASP A 428 10.55 -9.16 8.14
CA ASP A 428 9.14 -9.43 8.46
C ASP A 428 8.67 -10.83 8.05
N ASN A 429 9.51 -11.60 7.35
CA ASN A 429 9.18 -12.95 6.92
C ASN A 429 9.91 -13.96 7.80
N GLN A 430 9.17 -14.59 8.71
CA GLN A 430 9.73 -15.59 9.64
C GLN A 430 10.50 -16.72 8.92
N ALA A 431 10.13 -17.04 7.68
CA ALA A 431 10.78 -18.09 6.88
C ALA A 431 12.04 -17.61 6.14
N LEU A 432 12.31 -16.30 6.06
CA LEU A 432 13.47 -15.73 5.36
C LEU A 432 14.33 -14.81 6.25
N ALA A 433 13.90 -14.56 7.48
CA ALA A 433 14.62 -13.71 8.42
C ALA A 433 15.90 -14.37 8.99
N ASP A 434 16.18 -15.62 8.64
CA ASP A 434 17.34 -16.38 9.11
C ASP A 434 18.66 -16.01 8.42
N ILE A 435 18.60 -15.47 7.20
CA ILE A 435 19.79 -15.21 6.36
C ILE A 435 19.72 -13.83 5.71
N VAL A 436 20.85 -13.14 5.69
CA VAL A 436 21.08 -11.87 4.97
C VAL A 436 21.97 -12.15 3.77
N ILE A 437 21.46 -11.91 2.56
CA ILE A 437 22.23 -12.10 1.32
C ILE A 437 22.97 -10.80 0.99
N LEU A 438 24.30 -10.86 0.96
CA LEU A 438 25.17 -9.70 0.71
C LEU A 438 25.43 -9.46 -0.79
N LYS A 439 25.30 -10.51 -1.60
CA LYS A 439 25.59 -10.47 -3.04
C LYS A 439 24.39 -10.94 -3.86
N PRO A 440 23.41 -10.06 -4.13
CA PRO A 440 22.18 -10.40 -4.86
C PRO A 440 22.41 -10.96 -6.27
N GLN A 441 23.57 -10.66 -6.88
CA GLN A 441 23.92 -11.14 -8.23
C GLN A 441 23.95 -12.67 -8.30
N TRP A 442 24.45 -13.29 -7.23
CA TRP A 442 24.52 -14.73 -7.12
C TRP A 442 23.13 -15.38 -7.05
N VAL A 443 22.14 -14.68 -6.49
CA VAL A 443 20.76 -15.18 -6.44
C VAL A 443 20.19 -15.32 -7.84
N SER A 444 20.39 -14.29 -8.65
CA SER A 444 19.92 -14.27 -10.03
C SER A 444 20.54 -15.41 -10.84
N GLN A 445 21.83 -15.67 -10.68
CA GLN A 445 22.52 -16.79 -11.35
C GLN A 445 21.89 -18.15 -11.05
N TYR A 446 21.52 -18.42 -9.79
CA TYR A 446 20.97 -19.72 -9.40
C TYR A 446 19.52 -19.91 -9.83
N ILE A 447 18.74 -18.83 -9.86
CA ILE A 447 17.41 -18.82 -10.46
C ILE A 447 17.52 -19.07 -11.97
N SER A 448 18.48 -18.42 -12.65
CA SER A 448 18.76 -18.64 -14.08
C SER A 448 19.06 -20.10 -14.39
N LEU A 449 19.84 -20.80 -13.56
CA LEU A 449 20.13 -22.23 -13.75
C LEU A 449 18.86 -23.10 -13.75
N VAL A 450 17.88 -22.77 -12.89
CA VAL A 450 16.60 -23.49 -12.84
C VAL A 450 15.77 -23.16 -14.08
N LEU A 451 15.71 -21.88 -14.45
CA LEU A 451 14.97 -21.47 -15.63
C LEU A 451 15.59 -22.11 -16.88
N GLU A 452 16.90 -22.08 -17.09
CA GLU A 452 17.54 -22.63 -18.31
C GLU A 452 17.60 -24.17 -18.36
N SER A 453 17.22 -24.87 -17.29
CA SER A 453 17.32 -26.33 -17.22
C SER A 453 16.39 -27.04 -18.21
N GLU A 454 16.97 -27.84 -19.13
CA GLU A 454 16.19 -28.66 -20.06
C GLU A 454 15.23 -29.63 -19.36
N ASP A 455 15.63 -30.19 -18.22
CA ASP A 455 14.82 -31.18 -17.51
C ASP A 455 13.55 -30.53 -16.94
N VAL A 456 13.68 -29.36 -16.32
CA VAL A 456 12.56 -28.56 -15.80
C VAL A 456 11.64 -28.12 -16.94
N ILE A 457 12.21 -27.73 -18.08
CA ILE A 457 11.44 -27.37 -19.29
C ILE A 457 10.64 -28.57 -19.81
N LYS A 458 11.28 -29.74 -19.98
CA LYS A 458 10.62 -30.96 -20.48
C LYS A 458 9.53 -31.44 -19.52
N LYS A 459 9.72 -31.27 -18.22
CA LYS A 459 8.72 -31.57 -17.19
C LYS A 459 7.71 -30.44 -16.96
N ARG A 460 7.60 -29.48 -17.88
CA ARG A 460 6.58 -28.41 -17.86
C ARG A 460 6.62 -27.54 -16.59
N GLY A 461 7.82 -27.28 -16.07
CA GLY A 461 8.05 -26.45 -14.89
C GLY A 461 8.09 -27.19 -13.55
N ILE A 462 7.90 -28.51 -13.53
CA ILE A 462 8.08 -29.32 -12.33
C ILE A 462 9.56 -29.31 -11.93
N PHE A 463 9.84 -28.83 -10.72
CA PHE A 463 11.16 -28.78 -10.10
C PHE A 463 11.18 -29.64 -8.84
N THR A 464 11.91 -30.76 -8.92
CA THR A 464 11.99 -31.78 -7.88
C THR A 464 13.18 -31.57 -6.95
N ARG A 465 13.17 -32.20 -5.76
CA ARG A 465 14.33 -32.18 -4.85
C ARG A 465 15.61 -32.74 -5.48
N ASP A 466 15.51 -33.73 -6.37
CA ASP A 466 16.66 -34.28 -7.07
C ASP A 466 17.30 -33.26 -8.03
N GLU A 467 16.48 -32.55 -8.79
CA GLU A 467 16.94 -31.47 -9.66
C GLU A 467 17.52 -30.31 -8.85
N MET A 468 16.89 -29.98 -7.72
CA MET A 468 17.40 -28.98 -6.78
C MET A 468 18.80 -29.35 -6.29
N ASN A 469 18.99 -30.60 -5.87
CA ASN A 469 20.28 -31.08 -5.39
C ASN A 469 21.35 -31.10 -6.50
N ARG A 470 20.95 -31.36 -7.76
CA ARG A 470 21.86 -31.36 -8.91
C ARG A 470 22.24 -29.95 -9.36
N LEU A 471 21.25 -29.09 -9.62
CA LEU A 471 21.45 -27.73 -10.13
C LEU A 471 22.10 -26.83 -9.09
N TRP A 472 21.77 -27.02 -7.80
CA TRP A 472 22.29 -26.24 -6.69
C TRP A 472 23.27 -27.03 -5.82
N GLN A 473 24.02 -27.95 -6.42
CA GLN A 473 25.00 -28.80 -5.72
C GLN A 473 26.03 -28.01 -4.89
N ALA A 474 26.36 -26.79 -5.32
CA ALA A 474 27.32 -25.91 -4.65
C ALA A 474 26.75 -25.21 -3.40
N LEU A 475 25.46 -25.35 -3.12
CA LEU A 475 24.80 -24.84 -1.92
C LEU A 475 24.69 -25.94 -0.88
N ASP A 476 24.76 -25.58 0.40
CA ASP A 476 24.34 -26.47 1.48
C ASP A 476 22.80 -26.65 1.52
N SER A 477 22.33 -27.64 2.27
CA SER A 477 20.90 -27.97 2.32
C SER A 477 20.03 -26.84 2.88
N ALA A 478 20.52 -26.08 3.87
CA ALA A 478 19.76 -24.99 4.47
C ALA A 478 19.59 -23.83 3.49
N MET A 479 20.66 -23.52 2.76
CA MET A 479 20.67 -22.49 1.73
C MET A 479 19.78 -22.86 0.54
N ARG A 480 19.76 -24.13 0.09
CA ARG A 480 18.84 -24.59 -0.97
C ARG A 480 17.38 -24.34 -0.59
N GLU A 481 17.00 -24.67 0.64
CA GLU A 481 15.65 -24.42 1.14
C GLU A 481 15.36 -22.92 1.26
N HIS A 482 16.33 -22.12 1.72
CA HIS A 482 16.21 -20.66 1.74
C HIS A 482 16.00 -20.08 0.32
N PHE A 483 16.72 -20.59 -0.69
CA PHE A 483 16.53 -20.20 -2.09
C PHE A 483 15.15 -20.57 -2.64
N LEU A 484 14.64 -21.75 -2.29
CA LEU A 484 13.30 -22.15 -2.69
C LEU A 484 12.25 -21.22 -2.10
N ARG A 485 12.33 -20.93 -0.80
CA ARG A 485 11.46 -19.96 -0.10
C ARG A 485 11.57 -18.56 -0.71
N LEU A 486 12.76 -18.18 -1.18
CA LEU A 486 12.99 -16.91 -1.87
C LEU A 486 12.28 -16.87 -3.23
N MET A 487 12.34 -17.94 -4.02
CA MET A 487 11.61 -18.06 -5.29
C MET A 487 10.09 -17.99 -5.08
N GLU A 488 9.58 -18.60 -4.01
CA GLU A 488 8.17 -18.50 -3.61
C GLU A 488 7.76 -17.08 -3.23
N ARG A 489 8.59 -16.41 -2.41
CA ARG A 489 8.35 -15.00 -2.04
C ARG A 489 8.28 -14.08 -3.25
N PHE A 490 9.02 -14.41 -4.31
CA PHE A 490 9.03 -13.68 -5.56
C PHE A 490 7.96 -14.12 -6.57
N ASP A 491 7.07 -15.03 -6.20
CA ASP A 491 6.03 -15.62 -7.06
C ASP A 491 6.60 -16.29 -8.34
N LEU A 492 7.85 -16.75 -8.30
CA LEU A 492 8.48 -17.50 -9.40
C LEU A 492 8.18 -19.00 -9.35
N SER A 493 7.82 -19.49 -8.16
CA SER A 493 7.43 -20.88 -7.95
C SER A 493 6.49 -21.03 -6.77
N TYR A 494 5.82 -22.17 -6.66
CA TYR A 494 5.10 -22.58 -5.45
C TYR A 494 5.23 -24.09 -5.22
N ARG A 495 5.24 -24.51 -3.96
CA ARG A 495 5.22 -25.93 -3.59
C ARG A 495 3.82 -26.52 -3.68
N ASP A 496 3.77 -27.80 -4.01
CA ASP A 496 2.55 -28.59 -3.90
C ASP A 496 2.25 -28.96 -2.42
N GLU A 497 1.07 -29.52 -2.16
CA GLU A 497 0.67 -29.93 -0.80
C GLU A 497 1.67 -30.93 -0.18
N SER A 498 2.29 -31.79 -1.00
CA SER A 498 3.28 -32.76 -0.53
C SER A 498 4.62 -32.11 -0.13
N ARG A 499 4.89 -30.88 -0.58
CA ARG A 499 6.16 -30.15 -0.43
C ARG A 499 7.39 -30.90 -0.96
N GLU A 500 7.19 -31.89 -1.82
CA GLU A 500 8.24 -32.63 -2.52
C GLU A 500 8.54 -32.03 -3.89
N ILE A 501 7.56 -31.31 -4.46
CA ILE A 501 7.64 -30.71 -5.79
C ILE A 501 7.39 -29.21 -5.68
N SER A 502 8.18 -28.43 -6.43
CA SER A 502 7.92 -27.01 -6.67
C SER A 502 7.60 -26.79 -8.13
N LEU A 503 6.56 -26.01 -8.43
CA LEU A 503 6.21 -25.66 -9.79
C LEU A 503 6.76 -24.28 -10.13
N VAL A 504 7.65 -24.22 -11.13
CA VAL A 504 8.22 -22.97 -11.66
C VAL A 504 7.27 -22.42 -12.72
N VAL A 505 6.53 -21.37 -12.36
CA VAL A 505 5.46 -20.81 -13.22
C VAL A 505 6.00 -20.22 -14.53
N GLU A 506 7.26 -19.77 -14.52
CA GLU A 506 7.96 -19.30 -15.71
C GLU A 506 8.38 -20.42 -16.67
N ARG A 507 7.99 -21.68 -16.42
CA ARG A 507 8.22 -22.82 -17.31
C ARG A 507 6.95 -23.58 -17.69
N LEU A 508 5.79 -22.98 -17.43
CA LEU A 508 4.51 -23.47 -17.91
C LEU A 508 4.41 -23.48 -19.44
N PRO A 509 3.69 -24.46 -20.02
CA PRO A 509 3.46 -24.54 -21.47
C PRO A 509 2.62 -23.37 -21.96
N PHE A 510 2.76 -22.99 -23.23
CA PHE A 510 1.89 -21.98 -23.85
C PHE A 510 0.52 -22.55 -24.22
N GLU A 511 0.52 -23.80 -24.72
CA GLU A 511 -0.72 -24.47 -25.10
C GLU A 511 -1.55 -24.81 -23.85
N PRO A 512 -2.85 -24.44 -23.84
CA PRO A 512 -3.71 -24.75 -22.72
C PRO A 512 -3.98 -26.27 -22.63
N PRO A 513 -4.03 -26.84 -21.41
CA PRO A 513 -4.57 -28.18 -21.22
C PRO A 513 -6.06 -28.26 -21.57
N ASP A 514 -6.65 -29.46 -21.67
CA ASP A 514 -8.09 -29.61 -21.90
C ASP A 514 -8.90 -29.21 -20.66
N TYR A 515 -9.22 -27.92 -20.57
CA TYR A 515 -10.04 -27.33 -19.50
C TYR A 515 -11.47 -27.04 -19.96
N GLN A 516 -11.73 -27.10 -21.27
CA GLN A 516 -12.99 -26.62 -21.85
C GLN A 516 -14.16 -27.48 -21.40
N SER A 517 -13.99 -28.80 -21.31
CA SER A 517 -15.01 -29.72 -20.82
C SER A 517 -15.53 -29.30 -19.43
N GLN A 518 -14.64 -29.22 -18.45
CA GLN A 518 -14.95 -28.79 -17.08
C GLN A 518 -15.55 -27.37 -17.02
N TRP A 519 -15.03 -26.45 -17.83
CA TRP A 519 -15.50 -25.07 -17.88
C TRP A 519 -16.92 -24.92 -18.45
N HIS A 520 -17.32 -25.78 -19.39
CA HIS A 520 -18.68 -25.78 -19.94
C HIS A 520 -19.66 -26.54 -19.06
N GLU A 521 -19.23 -27.62 -18.40
CA GLU A 521 -20.09 -28.42 -17.51
C GLU A 521 -20.69 -27.60 -16.37
N ILE A 522 -19.93 -26.68 -15.76
CA ILE A 522 -20.44 -25.84 -14.66
C ILE A 522 -21.61 -24.94 -15.10
N LYS A 523 -21.68 -24.54 -16.38
CA LYS A 523 -22.81 -23.75 -16.90
C LYS A 523 -24.12 -24.53 -16.90
N ALA A 524 -24.06 -25.86 -16.92
CA ALA A 524 -25.23 -26.72 -16.85
C ALA A 524 -25.79 -26.84 -15.41
N MET A 525 -25.10 -26.33 -14.40
CA MET A 525 -25.60 -26.36 -13.02
C MET A 525 -26.83 -25.46 -12.83
N PRO A 526 -27.84 -25.89 -12.04
CA PRO A 526 -29.00 -25.07 -11.73
C PRO A 526 -28.60 -23.78 -11.01
N ASN A 527 -29.06 -22.63 -11.51
CA ASN A 527 -28.73 -21.29 -11.00
C ASN A 527 -27.24 -20.89 -11.14
N CYS A 528 -26.50 -21.46 -12.09
CA CYS A 528 -25.16 -20.97 -12.40
C CYS A 528 -25.23 -19.50 -12.87
N LYS A 529 -24.42 -18.66 -12.24
CA LYS A 529 -24.23 -17.25 -12.58
C LYS A 529 -22.80 -17.04 -13.06
N GLU A 530 -22.60 -16.00 -13.84
CA GLU A 530 -21.29 -15.65 -14.39
C GLU A 530 -21.00 -14.18 -14.08
N ILE A 531 -19.81 -13.91 -13.55
CA ILE A 531 -19.29 -12.55 -13.37
C ILE A 531 -17.98 -12.47 -14.13
N THR A 532 -17.86 -11.45 -14.98
CA THR A 532 -16.68 -11.24 -15.82
C THR A 532 -16.16 -9.83 -15.67
N MET A 533 -14.85 -9.68 -15.61
CA MET A 533 -14.17 -8.38 -15.71
C MET A 533 -12.93 -8.52 -16.58
N LYS A 534 -12.70 -7.49 -17.39
CA LYS A 534 -11.52 -7.32 -18.23
C LYS A 534 -10.69 -6.15 -17.71
N PHE A 535 -9.41 -6.40 -17.49
CA PHE A 535 -8.41 -5.39 -17.17
C PHE A 535 -7.65 -5.10 -18.45
N LYS A 536 -7.93 -3.95 -19.06
CA LYS A 536 -7.19 -3.48 -20.23
C LYS A 536 -6.00 -2.66 -19.75
N LEU A 537 -4.81 -3.08 -20.15
CA LEU A 537 -3.54 -2.50 -19.73
C LEU A 537 -2.94 -1.70 -20.89
N ASN A 538 -2.20 -0.63 -20.59
CA ASN A 538 -1.37 0.05 -21.59
C ASN A 538 -0.24 -0.85 -22.09
N THR A 539 0.28 -1.74 -21.24
CA THR A 539 1.29 -2.75 -21.58
C THR A 539 1.07 -4.06 -20.84
N MET A 540 1.58 -5.17 -21.38
CA MET A 540 1.56 -6.48 -20.74
C MET A 540 3.00 -6.94 -20.45
N PRO A 541 3.61 -6.49 -19.33
CA PRO A 541 4.89 -7.00 -18.89
C PRO A 541 4.87 -8.52 -18.72
N ALA A 542 5.99 -9.17 -19.05
CA ALA A 542 6.19 -10.56 -18.71
C ALA A 542 6.08 -10.76 -17.19
N GLY A 543 5.43 -11.84 -16.76
CA GLY A 543 5.26 -12.18 -15.34
C GLY A 543 3.86 -11.97 -14.78
N ILE A 544 3.04 -11.05 -15.31
CA ILE A 544 1.71 -10.77 -14.72
C ILE A 544 0.85 -12.03 -14.59
N PRO A 545 0.66 -12.86 -15.64
CA PRO A 545 -0.19 -14.05 -15.54
C PRO A 545 0.44 -15.11 -14.65
N THR A 546 1.74 -15.37 -14.82
CA THR A 546 2.48 -16.41 -14.11
C THR A 546 2.60 -16.14 -12.61
N TRP A 547 2.84 -14.89 -12.20
CA TRP A 547 2.90 -14.51 -10.80
C TRP A 547 1.55 -14.59 -10.12
N PHE A 548 0.48 -14.22 -10.83
CA PHE A 548 -0.86 -14.41 -10.29
C PHE A 548 -1.17 -15.89 -10.09
N ILE A 549 -0.75 -16.77 -11.01
CA ILE A 549 -0.85 -18.23 -10.85
C ILE A 549 -0.10 -18.70 -9.59
N ALA A 550 1.15 -18.27 -9.41
CA ALA A 550 1.95 -18.65 -8.24
C ALA A 550 1.34 -18.17 -6.93
N ARG A 551 0.81 -16.94 -6.92
CA ARG A 551 0.20 -16.33 -5.73
C ARG A 551 -1.13 -16.97 -5.36
N ALA A 552 -1.99 -17.20 -6.35
CA ALA A 552 -3.32 -17.78 -6.16
C ALA A 552 -3.31 -19.33 -6.23
N HIS A 553 -2.14 -19.96 -6.09
CA HIS A 553 -1.95 -21.40 -6.28
C HIS A 553 -2.83 -22.28 -5.38
N ARG A 554 -3.26 -21.78 -4.22
CA ARG A 554 -4.19 -22.49 -3.31
C ARG A 554 -5.54 -22.83 -3.94
N PHE A 555 -5.94 -22.13 -5.00
CA PHE A 555 -7.16 -22.42 -5.75
C PHE A 555 -6.87 -23.24 -7.02
N SER A 556 -5.61 -23.55 -7.31
CA SER A 556 -5.19 -24.28 -8.51
C SER A 556 -5.60 -25.73 -8.44
N ILE A 557 -6.26 -26.21 -9.48
CA ILE A 557 -6.57 -27.64 -9.67
C ILE A 557 -5.54 -28.31 -10.60
N GLY A 558 -4.35 -27.73 -10.76
CA GLY A 558 -3.31 -28.23 -11.66
C GLY A 558 -3.56 -27.96 -13.15
N THR A 559 -4.59 -27.18 -13.50
CA THR A 559 -4.95 -26.83 -14.87
C THR A 559 -4.53 -25.40 -15.18
N HIS A 560 -3.28 -25.24 -15.62
CA HIS A 560 -2.67 -23.93 -15.89
C HIS A 560 -1.72 -23.99 -17.09
N TRP A 561 -1.49 -22.83 -17.70
CA TRP A 561 -0.57 -22.59 -18.80
C TRP A 561 -0.01 -21.17 -18.67
N ARG A 562 0.89 -20.78 -19.57
CA ARG A 562 1.62 -19.51 -19.49
C ARG A 562 0.71 -18.28 -19.40
N GLU A 563 -0.42 -18.35 -20.07
CA GLU A 563 -1.34 -17.22 -20.24
C GLU A 563 -2.68 -17.45 -19.53
N GLY A 564 -2.81 -18.48 -18.69
CA GLY A 564 -4.06 -18.67 -17.96
C GLY A 564 -4.10 -19.86 -17.02
N VAL A 565 -5.17 -19.90 -16.24
CA VAL A 565 -5.38 -20.88 -15.19
C VAL A 565 -6.87 -21.07 -14.93
N LEU A 566 -7.23 -22.32 -14.63
CA LEU A 566 -8.52 -22.68 -14.08
C LEU A 566 -8.36 -22.91 -12.58
N PHE A 567 -9.06 -22.11 -11.80
CA PHE A 567 -9.14 -22.20 -10.35
C PHE A 567 -10.49 -22.78 -9.91
N ALA A 568 -10.50 -23.44 -8.76
CA ALA A 568 -11.70 -23.94 -8.13
C ALA A 568 -11.77 -23.53 -6.65
N TYR A 569 -12.96 -23.19 -6.19
CA TYR A 569 -13.25 -22.95 -4.77
C TYR A 569 -14.69 -23.37 -4.45
N ASP A 570 -14.83 -24.42 -3.64
CA ASP A 570 -16.10 -25.09 -3.39
C ASP A 570 -16.85 -25.44 -4.69
N LYS A 571 -18.04 -24.86 -4.93
CA LYS A 571 -18.87 -25.11 -6.13
C LYS A 571 -18.62 -24.10 -7.26
N HIS A 572 -17.51 -23.37 -7.20
CA HIS A 572 -17.19 -22.32 -8.17
C HIS A 572 -15.95 -22.66 -8.97
N LEU A 573 -15.98 -22.32 -10.26
CA LEU A 573 -14.81 -22.33 -11.12
C LEU A 573 -14.49 -20.91 -11.58
N ALA A 574 -13.22 -20.58 -11.64
CA ALA A 574 -12.74 -19.31 -12.13
C ALA A 574 -11.70 -19.51 -13.22
N LEU A 575 -11.91 -18.83 -14.34
CA LEU A 575 -11.01 -18.83 -15.49
C LEU A 575 -10.34 -17.46 -15.57
N VAL A 576 -9.01 -17.46 -15.47
CA VAL A 576 -8.19 -16.26 -15.64
C VAL A 576 -7.36 -16.44 -16.90
N GLN A 577 -7.45 -15.48 -17.82
CA GLN A 577 -6.77 -15.53 -19.10
C GLN A 577 -6.12 -14.20 -19.43
N ALA A 578 -4.88 -14.23 -19.85
CA ALA A 578 -4.15 -13.09 -20.37
C ALA A 578 -4.12 -13.17 -21.90
N PHE A 579 -4.40 -12.04 -22.53
CA PHE A 579 -4.33 -11.86 -23.97
C PHE A 579 -3.23 -10.86 -24.28
N SER A 580 -2.00 -11.38 -24.47
CA SER A 580 -0.79 -10.57 -24.64
C SER A 580 -0.91 -9.58 -25.81
N TYR A 581 -1.50 -10.00 -26.93
CA TYR A 581 -1.72 -9.14 -28.11
C TYR A 581 -2.70 -7.98 -27.85
N HIS A 582 -3.79 -8.25 -27.12
CA HIS A 582 -4.80 -7.24 -26.78
C HIS A 582 -4.44 -6.43 -25.52
N ARG A 583 -3.33 -6.78 -24.86
CA ARG A 583 -2.87 -6.20 -23.59
C ARG A 583 -3.98 -6.23 -22.54
N SER A 584 -4.68 -7.35 -22.44
CA SER A 584 -5.83 -7.48 -21.53
C SER A 584 -5.77 -8.76 -20.72
N LEU A 585 -6.14 -8.67 -19.45
CA LEU A 585 -6.39 -9.80 -18.57
C LEU A 585 -7.90 -9.94 -18.36
N GLN A 586 -8.44 -11.15 -18.42
CA GLN A 586 -9.85 -11.44 -18.19
C GLN A 586 -9.99 -12.38 -17.02
N LEU A 587 -10.83 -12.01 -16.05
CA LEU A 587 -11.27 -12.85 -14.94
C LEU A 587 -12.74 -13.18 -15.16
N THR A 588 -13.07 -14.46 -15.22
CA THR A 588 -14.45 -14.95 -15.30
C THR A 588 -14.69 -15.97 -14.18
N VAL A 589 -15.75 -15.82 -13.41
CA VAL A 589 -16.11 -16.78 -12.35
C VAL A 589 -17.52 -17.29 -12.58
N ARG A 590 -17.68 -18.61 -12.50
CA ARG A 590 -18.94 -19.34 -12.66
C ARG A 590 -19.25 -20.13 -11.40
N GLY A 591 -20.53 -20.15 -11.05
CA GLY A 591 -21.06 -20.98 -9.96
C GLY A 591 -22.37 -20.41 -9.43
N PRO A 592 -22.92 -20.97 -8.35
CA PRO A 592 -24.20 -20.51 -7.79
C PRO A 592 -24.13 -19.06 -7.28
N ASN A 593 -23.05 -18.68 -6.58
CA ASN A 593 -22.84 -17.36 -5.99
C ASN A 593 -21.37 -16.91 -6.16
N PRO A 594 -20.98 -16.55 -7.40
CA PRO A 594 -19.58 -16.32 -7.74
C PRO A 594 -18.97 -15.06 -7.12
N GLN A 595 -19.74 -14.20 -6.43
CA GLN A 595 -19.28 -12.88 -5.98
C GLN A 595 -18.07 -12.94 -5.05
N ASN A 596 -18.15 -13.83 -4.06
CA ASN A 596 -17.11 -13.93 -3.04
C ASN A 596 -15.78 -14.40 -3.66
N PHE A 597 -15.83 -15.43 -4.52
CA PHE A 597 -14.66 -15.95 -5.20
C PHE A 597 -14.13 -14.98 -6.27
N PHE A 598 -15.02 -14.31 -7.00
CA PHE A 598 -14.65 -13.24 -7.93
C PHE A 598 -13.92 -12.10 -7.22
N ALA A 599 -14.43 -11.65 -6.07
CA ALA A 599 -13.79 -10.60 -5.28
C ALA A 599 -12.39 -11.00 -4.80
N LEU A 600 -12.19 -12.25 -4.33
CA LEU A 600 -10.87 -12.77 -3.95
C LEU A 600 -9.87 -12.67 -5.10
N LEU A 601 -10.23 -13.22 -6.26
CA LEU A 601 -9.34 -13.28 -7.40
C LEU A 601 -9.10 -11.89 -8.00
N LYS A 602 -10.12 -11.04 -8.04
CA LYS A 602 -10.00 -9.64 -8.45
C LYS A 602 -9.00 -8.91 -7.55
N ASP A 603 -9.16 -8.99 -6.23
CA ASP A 603 -8.26 -8.32 -5.29
C ASP A 603 -6.82 -8.86 -5.44
N GLY A 604 -6.64 -10.17 -5.64
CA GLY A 604 -5.33 -10.76 -5.93
C GLY A 604 -4.70 -10.30 -7.25
N ILE A 605 -5.51 -10.09 -8.30
CA ILE A 605 -5.06 -9.49 -9.57
C ILE A 605 -4.62 -8.05 -9.32
N GLU A 606 -5.42 -7.23 -8.63
CA GLU A 606 -5.09 -5.84 -8.33
C GLU A 606 -3.77 -5.73 -7.57
N VAL A 607 -3.51 -6.61 -6.60
CA VAL A 607 -2.24 -6.66 -5.86
C VAL A 607 -1.08 -7.12 -6.76
N THR A 608 -1.34 -7.95 -7.76
CA THR A 608 -0.33 -8.31 -8.78
C THR A 608 0.01 -7.12 -9.67
N LEU A 609 -1.01 -6.39 -10.11
CA LEU A 609 -0.87 -5.20 -10.94
C LEU A 609 -0.24 -4.03 -10.17
N ALA A 610 -0.48 -3.91 -8.86
CA ALA A 610 0.09 -2.88 -8.00
C ALA A 610 1.63 -2.94 -7.88
N ARG A 611 2.27 -4.03 -8.32
CA ARG A 611 3.73 -4.12 -8.48
C ARG A 611 4.28 -3.16 -9.54
N PHE A 612 3.41 -2.65 -10.41
CA PHE A 612 3.77 -1.78 -11.53
C PHE A 612 3.19 -0.37 -11.30
N PRO A 613 3.94 0.54 -10.65
CA PRO A 613 3.42 1.85 -10.24
C PRO A 613 2.97 2.72 -11.43
N GLY A 614 3.56 2.56 -12.61
CA GLY A 614 3.19 3.30 -13.82
C GLY A 614 2.23 2.58 -14.77
N LEU A 615 1.69 1.41 -14.37
CA LEU A 615 0.76 0.65 -15.20
C LEU A 615 -0.62 1.33 -15.23
N GLN A 616 -1.11 1.63 -16.42
CA GLN A 616 -2.44 2.21 -16.59
C GLN A 616 -3.44 1.10 -16.77
N ILE A 617 -4.39 1.01 -15.83
CA ILE A 617 -5.37 -0.07 -15.75
C ILE A 617 -6.76 0.49 -16.01
N GLN A 618 -7.39 0.05 -17.10
CA GLN A 618 -8.80 0.31 -17.38
C GLN A 618 -9.62 -0.92 -17.05
N ARG A 619 -10.54 -0.80 -16.09
CA ARG A 619 -11.42 -1.88 -15.68
C ARG A 619 -12.71 -1.82 -16.48
N LYS A 620 -12.99 -2.91 -17.17
CA LYS A 620 -14.14 -3.04 -18.05
C LYS A 620 -14.98 -4.24 -17.67
N ILE A 621 -16.29 -4.08 -17.75
CA ILE A 621 -17.26 -5.15 -17.55
C ILE A 621 -17.97 -5.39 -18.88
N PRO A 622 -17.90 -6.61 -19.45
CA PRO A 622 -18.67 -6.92 -20.64
C PRO A 622 -20.18 -6.87 -20.33
N CYS A 623 -20.97 -6.42 -21.29
CA CYS A 623 -22.42 -6.48 -21.18
C CYS A 623 -22.89 -7.93 -21.03
N LEU A 624 -23.96 -8.16 -20.26
CA LEU A 624 -24.54 -9.49 -20.00
C LEU A 624 -25.18 -10.11 -21.24
N GLY A 625 -25.30 -9.35 -22.33
CA GLY A 625 -26.02 -9.74 -23.52
C GLY A 625 -27.50 -9.39 -23.42
N HIS A 626 -28.17 -9.46 -24.57
CA HIS A 626 -29.56 -9.08 -24.73
C HIS A 626 -30.31 -10.24 -25.37
N ASN A 627 -31.45 -10.63 -24.81
CA ASN A 627 -32.31 -11.69 -25.34
C ASN A 627 -31.58 -13.04 -25.60
N GLY A 628 -30.58 -13.36 -24.77
CA GLY A 628 -29.77 -14.57 -24.88
C GLY A 628 -28.65 -14.50 -25.94
N GLN A 629 -28.43 -13.35 -26.57
CA GLN A 629 -27.31 -13.11 -27.47
C GLN A 629 -26.18 -12.34 -26.76
N PRO A 630 -24.91 -12.70 -27.02
CA PRO A 630 -23.77 -11.98 -26.46
C PRO A 630 -23.67 -10.57 -27.05
N CYS A 631 -23.44 -9.58 -26.20
CA CYS A 631 -23.25 -8.19 -26.63
C CYS A 631 -21.74 -7.85 -26.62
N PRO A 632 -21.21 -7.17 -27.65
CA PRO A 632 -19.80 -6.78 -27.69
C PRO A 632 -19.48 -5.58 -26.78
N HIS A 633 -20.48 -4.89 -26.23
CA HIS A 633 -20.29 -3.69 -25.43
C HIS A 633 -19.56 -3.97 -24.12
N GLU A 634 -18.73 -3.01 -23.70
CA GLU A 634 -17.99 -3.06 -22.44
C GLU A 634 -18.18 -1.75 -21.67
N PHE A 635 -18.69 -1.83 -20.46
CA PHE A 635 -18.89 -0.70 -19.57
C PHE A 635 -17.64 -0.41 -18.73
N SER A 636 -17.35 0.86 -18.43
CA SER A 636 -16.31 1.24 -17.47
C SER A 636 -16.76 0.96 -16.04
N TYR A 637 -15.95 0.19 -15.30
CA TYR A 637 -16.21 -0.11 -13.89
C TYR A 637 -16.31 1.16 -13.04
N GLU A 638 -15.40 2.12 -13.24
CA GLU A 638 -15.36 3.38 -12.49
C GLU A 638 -16.61 4.24 -12.73
N GLN A 639 -17.13 4.25 -13.97
CA GLN A 639 -18.37 4.95 -14.28
C GLN A 639 -19.59 4.26 -13.65
N LEU A 640 -19.64 2.93 -13.68
CA LEU A 640 -20.69 2.15 -13.02
C LEU A 640 -20.67 2.37 -11.50
N LEU A 641 -19.48 2.41 -10.88
CA LEU A 641 -19.34 2.67 -9.44
C LEU A 641 -19.81 4.09 -9.08
N LYS A 642 -19.42 5.12 -9.85
CA LYS A 642 -19.91 6.49 -9.64
C LYS A 642 -21.43 6.61 -9.81
N ARG A 643 -22.00 5.88 -10.77
CA ARG A 643 -23.46 5.79 -10.96
C ARG A 643 -24.11 5.16 -9.73
N TYR A 644 -23.53 4.07 -9.24
CA TYR A 644 -23.97 3.37 -8.04
C TYR A 644 -23.97 4.28 -6.80
N GLU A 645 -22.88 4.99 -6.54
CA GLU A 645 -22.76 5.96 -5.42
C GLU A 645 -23.82 7.07 -5.50
N LYS A 646 -24.13 7.53 -6.71
CA LYS A 646 -25.18 8.52 -6.98
C LYS A 646 -26.60 7.93 -7.05
N GLN A 647 -26.78 6.66 -6.65
CA GLN A 647 -28.04 5.91 -6.70
C GLN A 647 -28.69 5.83 -8.10
N ARG A 648 -27.89 5.93 -9.17
CA ARG A 648 -28.33 5.76 -10.57
C ARG A 648 -28.08 4.33 -11.00
N LEU A 649 -29.04 3.44 -10.73
CA LEU A 649 -28.86 1.99 -10.84
C LEU A 649 -29.12 1.39 -12.24
N ILE A 650 -29.45 2.22 -13.22
CA ILE A 650 -29.74 1.80 -14.60
C ILE A 650 -28.79 2.50 -15.56
N VAL A 651 -28.31 1.77 -16.57
CA VAL A 651 -27.49 2.27 -17.66
C VAL A 651 -27.97 1.67 -18.97
N GLU A 652 -28.16 2.51 -19.98
CA GLU A 652 -28.51 2.06 -21.33
C GLU A 652 -27.28 1.44 -22.01
N CYS A 653 -27.43 0.26 -22.60
CA CYS A 653 -26.43 -0.32 -23.48
C CYS A 653 -26.45 0.42 -24.82
N PRO A 654 -25.36 1.07 -25.25
CA PRO A 654 -25.38 1.87 -26.47
C PRO A 654 -25.45 1.05 -27.77
N GLU A 655 -25.20 -0.26 -27.71
CA GLU A 655 -25.27 -1.14 -28.89
C GLU A 655 -26.72 -1.57 -29.19
N GLU A 656 -27.44 -2.04 -28.17
CA GLU A 656 -28.82 -2.55 -28.31
C GLU A 656 -29.89 -1.56 -27.82
N LEU A 657 -29.48 -0.44 -27.21
CA LEU A 657 -30.35 0.59 -26.63
C LEU A 657 -31.33 0.07 -25.57
N GLU A 658 -30.97 -1.05 -24.93
CA GLU A 658 -31.72 -1.64 -23.82
C GLU A 658 -31.14 -1.21 -22.47
N ASP A 659 -32.04 -1.01 -21.49
CA ASP A 659 -31.66 -0.71 -20.12
C ASP A 659 -31.05 -1.93 -19.44
N VAL A 660 -29.83 -1.76 -18.92
CA VAL A 660 -29.11 -2.77 -18.16
C VAL A 660 -28.96 -2.31 -16.72
N SER A 661 -29.10 -3.24 -15.78
CA SER A 661 -28.89 -2.97 -14.37
C SER A 661 -27.40 -2.77 -14.05
N VAL A 662 -27.05 -1.62 -13.48
CA VAL A 662 -25.68 -1.30 -13.05
C VAL A 662 -25.19 -2.27 -12.00
N THR A 663 -26.08 -2.69 -11.10
CA THR A 663 -25.78 -3.62 -10.01
C THR A 663 -25.53 -5.03 -10.57
N GLU A 664 -26.26 -5.41 -11.62
CA GLU A 664 -26.08 -6.71 -12.28
C GLU A 664 -24.78 -6.79 -13.05
N LEU A 665 -24.37 -5.69 -13.69
CA LEU A 665 -23.06 -5.59 -14.33
C LEU A 665 -21.91 -5.66 -13.32
N LEU A 666 -21.96 -4.88 -12.24
CA LEU A 666 -20.85 -4.79 -11.30
C LEU A 666 -20.58 -6.10 -10.55
N TYR A 667 -21.61 -6.93 -10.38
CA TYR A 667 -21.61 -7.94 -9.32
C TYR A 667 -22.47 -9.18 -9.63
N GLY A 668 -23.02 -9.27 -10.83
CA GLY A 668 -23.76 -10.42 -11.33
C GLY A 668 -25.22 -10.52 -10.89
N TRP A 669 -25.77 -9.59 -10.08
CA TRP A 669 -27.18 -9.53 -9.60
C TRP A 669 -27.76 -8.11 -9.66
N ASP A 670 -29.08 -7.94 -9.68
CA ASP A 670 -29.67 -6.67 -9.21
C ASP A 670 -29.57 -6.57 -7.67
N TRP A 671 -28.61 -5.80 -7.14
CA TRP A 671 -28.42 -5.59 -5.69
C TRP A 671 -27.94 -4.19 -5.31
N ARG A 672 -28.63 -3.60 -4.35
CA ARG A 672 -28.29 -2.36 -3.67
C ARG A 672 -27.39 -2.74 -2.47
N THR A 673 -26.14 -2.30 -2.43
CA THR A 673 -25.09 -2.74 -1.49
C THR A 673 -25.40 -2.48 -0.01
N GLN A 674 -24.78 -3.33 0.83
CA GLN A 674 -24.92 -3.48 2.27
C GLN A 674 -26.37 -3.60 2.77
N ASN A 675 -27.15 -2.53 2.85
CA ASN A 675 -28.48 -2.55 3.46
C ASN A 675 -29.41 -3.64 2.90
N LEU A 676 -29.28 -3.99 1.62
CA LEU A 676 -30.07 -5.08 1.03
C LEU A 676 -29.46 -6.48 1.25
N VAL A 677 -28.12 -6.64 1.24
CA VAL A 677 -27.45 -7.91 1.61
C VAL A 677 -27.80 -8.26 3.05
N LEU A 678 -27.71 -7.26 3.94
CA LEU A 678 -28.18 -7.34 5.31
C LEU A 678 -29.67 -7.72 5.35
N SER A 679 -30.54 -7.05 4.58
CA SER A 679 -31.98 -7.40 4.53
C SER A 679 -32.28 -8.80 3.96
N ARG A 680 -31.43 -9.31 3.06
CA ARG A 680 -31.59 -10.64 2.44
C ARG A 680 -31.10 -11.71 3.40
N LEU A 681 -29.98 -11.49 4.08
CA LEU A 681 -29.55 -12.32 5.20
C LEU A 681 -30.67 -12.39 6.26
N ASP A 682 -31.23 -11.23 6.66
CA ASP A 682 -32.36 -11.16 7.60
C ASP A 682 -33.59 -11.95 7.10
N LYS A 683 -33.92 -11.90 5.79
CA LYS A 683 -35.02 -12.68 5.19
C LYS A 683 -34.74 -14.19 5.12
N LEU A 684 -33.53 -14.58 4.75
CA LEU A 684 -33.13 -15.99 4.63
C LEU A 684 -33.03 -16.65 6.01
N GLU A 685 -32.52 -15.94 7.01
CA GLU A 685 -32.55 -16.37 8.42
C GLU A 685 -33.99 -16.49 8.93
N ALA A 686 -34.87 -15.53 8.61
CA ALA A 686 -36.29 -15.62 8.96
C ALA A 686 -37.02 -16.81 8.31
N ASN A 687 -36.58 -17.25 7.12
CA ASN A 687 -37.12 -18.42 6.44
C ASN A 687 -36.65 -19.73 7.10
N LEU A 688 -35.40 -19.80 7.59
CA LEU A 688 -34.88 -20.93 8.35
C LEU A 688 -35.55 -21.05 9.74
N GLY A 689 -35.82 -19.93 10.41
CA GLY A 689 -36.44 -19.90 11.74
C GLY A 689 -37.93 -20.26 11.79
N LYS A 690 -38.62 -20.34 10.64
CA LYS A 690 -40.09 -20.55 10.55
C LYS A 690 -40.56 -22.01 10.41
N GLY A 691 -39.70 -23.00 10.69
CA GLY A 691 -40.15 -24.36 10.99
C GLY A 691 -40.92 -25.07 9.86
N GLN A 692 -40.26 -25.35 8.73
CA GLN A 692 -40.69 -26.43 7.84
C GLN A 692 -39.55 -27.44 7.69
N ALA A 693 -39.53 -28.41 8.60
CA ALA A 693 -38.56 -29.50 8.68
C ALA A 693 -38.72 -30.59 7.59
N HIS A 694 -39.29 -30.26 6.42
CA HIS A 694 -39.64 -31.27 5.39
C HIS A 694 -38.97 -31.13 4.02
N ILE A 695 -37.90 -30.32 3.86
CA ILE A 695 -37.10 -30.32 2.62
C ILE A 695 -35.61 -30.22 2.94
N LEU A 696 -34.98 -31.36 3.28
CA LEU A 696 -33.54 -31.47 3.56
C LEU A 696 -32.65 -30.94 2.40
N ALA A 697 -33.05 -31.17 1.15
CA ALA A 697 -32.28 -30.72 -0.02
C ALA A 697 -32.36 -29.20 -0.30
N GLY A 698 -33.37 -28.50 0.23
CA GLY A 698 -33.54 -27.05 0.05
C GLY A 698 -32.76 -26.22 1.08
N GLN A 699 -32.51 -26.79 2.27
CA GLN A 699 -31.83 -26.11 3.37
C GLN A 699 -30.32 -25.98 3.12
N GLU A 700 -29.65 -27.00 2.59
CA GLU A 700 -28.20 -26.94 2.28
C GLU A 700 -27.86 -25.83 1.27
N LYS A 701 -28.72 -25.64 0.26
CA LYS A 701 -28.54 -24.58 -0.74
C LYS A 701 -28.67 -23.19 -0.12
N ILE A 702 -29.68 -23.00 0.74
CA ILE A 702 -29.91 -21.74 1.45
C ILE A 702 -28.76 -21.47 2.44
N LEU A 703 -28.26 -22.50 3.13
CA LEU A 703 -27.12 -22.42 4.06
C LEU A 703 -25.82 -22.02 3.36
N SER A 704 -25.52 -22.63 2.21
CA SER A 704 -24.35 -22.30 1.38
C SER A 704 -24.42 -20.85 0.86
N GLU A 705 -25.57 -20.43 0.34
CA GLU A 705 -25.79 -19.04 -0.10
C GLU A 705 -25.68 -18.03 1.05
N LEU A 706 -26.18 -18.39 2.25
CA LEU A 706 -26.02 -17.58 3.45
C LEU A 706 -24.54 -17.41 3.81
N ASN A 707 -23.77 -18.50 3.87
CA ASN A 707 -22.35 -18.43 4.24
C ASN A 707 -21.53 -17.56 3.28
N GLU A 708 -21.73 -17.67 1.98
CA GLU A 708 -21.00 -16.86 0.99
C GLU A 708 -21.33 -15.36 1.09
N LEU A 709 -22.60 -15.01 1.33
CA LEU A 709 -23.02 -13.63 1.54
C LEU A 709 -22.46 -13.07 2.86
N ARG A 710 -22.34 -13.90 3.90
CA ARG A 710 -21.69 -13.53 5.16
C ARG A 710 -20.22 -13.24 4.96
N GLU A 711 -19.50 -14.14 4.29
CA GLU A 711 -18.08 -13.96 3.97
C GLU A 711 -17.82 -12.70 3.15
N LEU A 712 -18.64 -12.43 2.12
CA LEU A 712 -18.53 -11.22 1.32
C LEU A 712 -18.70 -9.96 2.18
N THR A 713 -19.73 -9.93 3.04
CA THR A 713 -20.01 -8.79 3.91
C THR A 713 -18.88 -8.55 4.91
N GLN A 714 -18.35 -9.62 5.53
CA GLN A 714 -17.20 -9.55 6.44
C GLN A 714 -15.95 -9.04 5.72
N ARG A 715 -15.69 -9.48 4.48
CA ARG A 715 -14.54 -9.01 3.70
C ARG A 715 -14.67 -7.53 3.34
N GLU A 716 -15.82 -7.10 2.85
CA GLU A 716 -16.05 -5.69 2.51
C GLU A 716 -15.80 -4.79 3.73
N PHE A 717 -16.23 -5.21 4.92
CA PHE A 717 -15.94 -4.52 6.18
C PHE A 717 -14.44 -4.43 6.48
N ILE A 718 -13.72 -5.55 6.43
CA ILE A 718 -12.26 -5.58 6.67
C ILE A 718 -11.51 -4.73 5.64
N ASN A 719 -11.93 -4.74 4.37
CA ASN A 719 -11.32 -3.95 3.31
C ASN A 719 -11.57 -2.44 3.48
N ALA A 720 -12.80 -2.04 3.82
CA ALA A 720 -13.12 -0.64 4.12
C ALA A 720 -12.25 -0.13 5.28
N PHE A 721 -12.18 -0.92 6.34
CA PHE A 721 -11.36 -0.62 7.50
C PHE A 721 -9.86 -0.52 7.22
N ARG A 722 -9.32 -1.36 6.33
CA ARG A 722 -7.90 -1.26 5.94
C ARG A 722 -7.58 0.08 5.31
N ARG A 723 -8.45 0.57 4.43
CA ARG A 723 -8.26 1.88 3.78
C ARG A 723 -8.15 2.97 4.85
N GLU A 724 -9.03 2.90 5.86
CA GLU A 724 -9.00 3.79 7.00
C GLU A 724 -7.69 3.63 7.82
N GLN A 725 -7.28 2.40 8.21
CA GLN A 725 -6.03 2.15 8.97
C GLN A 725 -4.77 2.60 8.25
N ALA A 726 -4.66 2.35 6.94
CA ALA A 726 -3.48 2.73 6.15
C ALA A 726 -3.30 4.25 6.10
N SER A 727 -4.39 5.02 6.13
CA SER A 727 -4.34 6.48 6.13
C SER A 727 -3.86 7.11 7.45
N ILE A 728 -3.84 6.34 8.55
CA ILE A 728 -3.55 6.82 9.91
C ILE A 728 -2.47 5.99 10.62
N ASP A 729 -1.80 5.08 9.91
CA ASP A 729 -0.76 4.15 10.40
C ASP A 729 -1.14 3.35 11.69
N ALA A 730 -2.42 3.07 11.88
CA ALA A 730 -2.94 2.42 13.10
C ALA A 730 -3.15 0.91 12.91
N HIS A 731 -2.09 0.12 12.80
CA HIS A 731 -2.16 -1.31 12.49
C HIS A 731 -2.55 -2.21 13.69
N CYS A 732 -3.84 -2.35 14.02
CA CYS A 732 -4.32 -3.21 15.13
C CYS A 732 -5.52 -4.11 14.78
N PRO A 733 -5.83 -5.15 15.59
CA PRO A 733 -7.07 -5.91 15.50
C PRO A 733 -8.30 -5.03 15.69
N ASN A 734 -9.37 -5.33 14.95
CA ASN A 734 -10.50 -4.41 14.83
C ASN A 734 -11.88 -5.04 15.00
N VAL A 735 -11.96 -6.37 14.92
CA VAL A 735 -13.21 -7.07 15.22
C VAL A 735 -13.19 -7.37 16.72
N PHE A 736 -14.15 -6.79 17.44
CA PHE A 736 -14.28 -6.96 18.88
C PHE A 736 -15.74 -6.88 19.34
N VAL A 737 -15.98 -7.34 20.56
CA VAL A 737 -17.28 -7.25 21.25
C VAL A 737 -17.05 -6.66 22.64
N LEU A 738 -18.02 -5.90 23.14
CA LEU A 738 -18.01 -5.35 24.50
C LEU A 738 -18.86 -6.22 25.42
N ARG A 739 -18.40 -6.44 26.66
CA ARG A 739 -19.06 -7.22 27.71
C ARG A 739 -19.08 -6.45 29.03
N PRO A 740 -20.14 -6.56 29.85
CA PRO A 740 -20.13 -6.02 31.20
C PRO A 740 -19.29 -6.90 32.11
N GLN A 741 -18.46 -6.29 32.97
CA GLN A 741 -17.72 -7.04 33.98
C GLN A 741 -18.71 -7.71 34.96
N LYS A 742 -18.57 -9.02 35.19
CA LYS A 742 -19.48 -9.80 36.05
C LYS A 742 -19.48 -9.28 37.51
N GLY A 743 -20.43 -8.40 37.83
CA GLY A 743 -20.95 -8.16 39.18
C GLY A 743 -22.33 -8.78 39.31
N LYS A 744 -22.56 -9.58 40.36
CA LYS A 744 -23.82 -10.27 40.66
C LYS A 744 -25.05 -9.35 40.49
N GLY A 745 -25.80 -9.51 39.40
CA GLY A 745 -27.03 -8.78 39.15
C GLY A 745 -27.81 -9.45 38.02
N GLU A 746 -29.07 -9.76 38.28
CA GLU A 746 -29.95 -10.58 37.45
C GLU A 746 -30.10 -10.09 36.00
N ARG A 747 -30.20 -11.08 35.09
CA ARG A 747 -30.53 -10.92 33.66
C ARG A 747 -31.95 -10.35 33.50
N GLY A 748 -32.10 -9.03 33.52
CA GLY A 748 -33.34 -8.32 33.21
C GLY A 748 -33.17 -7.40 32.00
N LYS A 749 -33.96 -7.63 30.94
CA LYS A 749 -33.99 -6.80 29.73
C LYS A 749 -34.23 -5.32 30.08
N GLY A 750 -33.34 -4.43 29.60
CA GLY A 750 -33.60 -2.99 29.46
C GLY A 750 -33.37 -2.07 30.67
N ARG A 751 -32.80 -2.53 31.80
CA ARG A 751 -32.55 -1.67 32.99
C ARG A 751 -31.08 -1.38 33.31
N TRP A 752 -30.14 -1.94 32.56
CA TRP A 752 -28.70 -1.87 32.84
C TRP A 752 -28.00 -0.65 32.21
N LEU A 753 -28.60 -0.02 31.17
CA LEU A 753 -28.07 1.21 30.54
C LEU A 753 -27.89 2.40 31.50
N LYS A 754 -28.77 2.55 32.51
CA LYS A 754 -28.60 3.56 33.58
C LYS A 754 -27.52 3.20 34.62
N ALA A 755 -26.96 1.99 34.56
CA ALA A 755 -25.94 1.51 35.49
C ALA A 755 -24.52 1.52 34.90
N ILE A 756 -24.37 1.71 33.58
CA ILE A 756 -23.06 1.77 32.89
C ILE A 756 -22.27 3.02 33.28
N THR A 757 -22.92 4.06 33.81
CA THR A 757 -22.25 5.23 34.42
C THR A 757 -21.43 4.87 35.67
N GLY A 758 -21.42 3.60 36.11
CA GLY A 758 -20.57 3.09 37.18
C GLY A 758 -20.08 1.64 37.02
N GLN A 759 -20.18 1.04 35.82
CA GLN A 759 -19.68 -0.33 35.55
C GLN A 759 -18.57 -0.31 34.50
N THR A 760 -17.53 -1.09 34.75
CA THR A 760 -16.41 -1.37 33.83
C THR A 760 -16.86 -2.28 32.68
N LEU A 761 -16.53 -1.89 31.45
CA LEU A 761 -16.73 -2.71 30.25
C LEU A 761 -15.44 -3.48 29.93
N GLU A 762 -15.58 -4.65 29.33
CA GLU A 762 -14.48 -5.47 28.83
C GLU A 762 -14.61 -5.61 27.31
N LEU A 763 -13.52 -5.39 26.58
CA LEU A 763 -13.40 -5.55 25.13
C LEU A 763 -12.77 -6.90 24.84
N GLN A 764 -13.49 -7.77 24.12
CA GLN A 764 -13.02 -9.07 23.66
C GLN A 764 -12.66 -9.01 22.17
N LEU A 765 -11.41 -9.30 21.82
CA LEU A 765 -10.95 -9.43 20.44
C LEU A 765 -11.42 -10.74 19.79
N TYR A 766 -11.62 -10.67 18.47
CA TYR A 766 -12.06 -11.78 17.63
C TYR A 766 -11.04 -12.11 16.54
N CYS A 767 -10.92 -13.41 16.22
CA CYS A 767 -10.27 -13.90 15.02
C CYS A 767 -11.10 -13.52 13.79
N GLN A 768 -10.40 -13.14 12.72
CA GLN A 768 -10.98 -12.60 11.49
C GLN A 768 -11.04 -13.61 10.36
N ALA A 769 -11.05 -14.91 10.68
CA ALA A 769 -11.18 -15.97 9.70
C ALA A 769 -12.47 -15.76 8.89
N PRO A 770 -12.43 -15.66 7.55
CA PRO A 770 -13.61 -15.44 6.73
C PRO A 770 -14.69 -16.48 7.01
N GLY A 771 -15.93 -16.05 7.25
CA GLY A 771 -17.06 -16.92 7.55
C GLY A 771 -17.12 -17.43 8.98
N CYS A 772 -16.04 -17.27 9.76
CA CYS A 772 -15.82 -17.92 11.04
C CYS A 772 -15.25 -16.95 12.10
N TRP A 773 -15.81 -15.75 12.25
CA TRP A 773 -15.37 -14.82 13.31
C TRP A 773 -15.72 -15.38 14.70
N HIS A 774 -14.71 -15.54 15.55
CA HIS A 774 -14.86 -16.10 16.90
C HIS A 774 -13.91 -15.40 17.90
N PRO A 775 -14.20 -15.40 19.21
CA PRO A 775 -13.33 -14.77 20.20
C PRO A 775 -11.97 -15.48 20.31
N THR A 776 -10.95 -14.77 20.80
CA THR A 776 -9.65 -15.36 21.17
C THR A 776 -9.79 -16.30 22.36
N GLN A 777 -9.09 -17.45 22.33
CA GLN A 777 -9.19 -18.47 23.41
C GLN A 777 -8.35 -18.09 24.64
N GLU A 778 -7.12 -17.61 24.41
CA GLU A 778 -6.18 -17.21 25.46
C GLU A 778 -5.91 -15.71 25.38
N GLY A 779 -6.45 -14.93 26.32
CA GLY A 779 -6.29 -13.48 26.35
C GLY A 779 -7.17 -12.73 25.34
N GLY A 780 -6.77 -11.50 25.00
CA GLY A 780 -7.55 -10.61 24.11
C GLY A 780 -8.79 -9.97 24.77
N LEU A 781 -8.87 -10.02 26.10
CA LEU A 781 -9.90 -9.36 26.91
C LEU A 781 -9.29 -8.14 27.61
N TYR A 782 -9.81 -6.95 27.35
CA TYR A 782 -9.25 -5.67 27.80
C TYR A 782 -10.28 -4.85 28.57
N GLN A 783 -9.93 -4.42 29.78
CA GLN A 783 -10.81 -3.57 30.59
C GLN A 783 -10.80 -2.11 30.14
N ILE A 784 -11.98 -1.52 30.05
CA ILE A 784 -12.23 -0.12 29.73
C ILE A 784 -12.55 0.62 31.04
N GLU A 785 -11.65 1.51 31.45
CA GLU A 785 -11.71 2.24 32.71
C GLU A 785 -12.75 3.38 32.68
N GLU A 786 -12.92 4.04 31.53
CA GLU A 786 -13.87 5.15 31.32
C GLU A 786 -14.80 4.85 30.13
N PRO A 787 -15.81 3.97 30.31
CA PRO A 787 -16.62 3.48 29.19
C PRO A 787 -17.39 4.55 28.45
N ALA A 788 -17.92 5.56 29.15
CA ALA A 788 -18.74 6.61 28.54
C ALA A 788 -17.96 7.50 27.55
N GLN A 789 -16.75 7.92 27.92
CA GLN A 789 -15.90 8.74 27.06
C GLN A 789 -15.37 7.92 25.87
N TRP A 790 -14.89 6.71 26.13
CA TRP A 790 -14.38 5.81 25.08
C TRP A 790 -15.47 5.40 24.07
N LEU A 791 -16.70 5.14 24.54
CA LEU A 791 -17.83 4.81 23.68
C LEU A 791 -18.22 5.96 22.75
N LYS A 792 -18.09 7.22 23.19
CA LYS A 792 -18.41 8.40 22.38
C LYS A 792 -17.47 8.53 21.17
N GLU A 793 -16.19 8.22 21.36
CA GLU A 793 -15.18 8.31 20.30
C GLU A 793 -15.22 7.11 19.34
N ILE A 794 -15.63 5.91 19.80
CA ILE A 794 -15.71 4.69 18.98
C ILE A 794 -17.07 4.50 18.29
N ALA A 795 -18.09 5.27 18.66
CA ALA A 795 -19.48 5.04 18.26
C ALA A 795 -19.73 4.89 16.74
N PRO A 796 -19.17 5.74 15.85
CA PRO A 796 -19.36 5.59 14.40
C PRO A 796 -18.85 4.24 13.89
N TYR A 797 -17.75 3.75 14.47
CA TYR A 797 -17.18 2.45 14.16
C TYR A 797 -18.02 1.31 14.75
N LEU A 798 -18.49 1.46 15.99
CA LEU A 798 -19.33 0.48 16.68
C LEU A 798 -20.60 0.18 15.87
N SER A 799 -21.26 1.21 15.33
CA SER A 799 -22.44 1.07 14.48
C SER A 799 -22.19 0.26 13.22
N LYS A 800 -21.05 0.51 12.53
CA LYS A 800 -20.63 -0.28 11.35
C LYS A 800 -20.30 -1.73 11.72
N LEU A 801 -19.58 -1.93 12.83
CA LEU A 801 -19.17 -3.26 13.30
C LEU A 801 -20.38 -4.10 13.72
N VAL A 802 -21.34 -3.53 14.44
CA VAL A 802 -22.61 -4.18 14.84
C VAL A 802 -23.41 -4.65 13.63
N ALA A 803 -23.45 -3.84 12.57
CA ALA A 803 -24.17 -4.18 11.35
C ALA A 803 -23.64 -5.47 10.70
N VAL A 804 -22.34 -5.78 10.87
CA VAL A 804 -21.67 -6.96 10.29
C VAL A 804 -21.60 -8.12 11.28
N LEU A 805 -21.33 -7.85 12.56
CA LEU A 805 -21.22 -8.84 13.63
C LEU A 805 -22.46 -9.71 13.78
N LYS A 806 -23.66 -9.19 13.49
CA LYS A 806 -24.89 -9.98 13.57
C LYS A 806 -24.91 -11.20 12.66
N TYR A 807 -24.00 -11.27 11.68
CA TYR A 807 -23.86 -12.40 10.76
C TYR A 807 -22.59 -13.23 10.95
N ALA A 808 -21.82 -12.94 12.00
CA ALA A 808 -20.63 -13.70 12.36
C ALA A 808 -20.95 -15.03 13.07
N VAL A 809 -22.23 -15.35 13.31
CA VAL A 809 -22.62 -16.64 13.92
C VAL A 809 -22.21 -17.78 12.97
N PRO A 810 -21.26 -18.66 13.35
CA PRO A 810 -20.82 -19.74 12.49
C PRO A 810 -21.95 -20.72 12.21
N LEU A 811 -21.99 -21.29 11.00
CA LEU A 811 -22.73 -22.51 10.71
C LEU A 811 -21.74 -23.69 10.67
N ILE A 812 -21.64 -24.39 11.80
CA ILE A 812 -21.14 -25.77 12.03
C ILE A 812 -19.61 -25.95 12.23
N GLY A 813 -19.24 -26.71 13.28
CA GLY A 813 -17.97 -27.46 13.41
C GLY A 813 -17.15 -27.17 14.68
N PRO A 814 -16.35 -28.13 15.20
CA PRO A 814 -16.05 -28.31 16.63
C PRO A 814 -15.02 -27.30 17.16
N TRP A 815 -15.49 -26.14 17.59
CA TRP A 815 -14.64 -25.16 18.27
C TRP A 815 -14.95 -25.15 19.78
N LEU A 816 -14.28 -26.09 20.48
CA LEU A 816 -14.20 -26.40 21.92
C LEU A 816 -15.07 -27.57 22.44
N GLU A 817 -14.38 -28.58 23.00
CA GLU A 817 -14.92 -29.63 23.89
C GLU A 817 -15.48 -29.08 25.22
N ALA A 818 -15.47 -27.75 25.43
CA ALA A 818 -15.73 -27.09 26.71
C ALA A 818 -17.03 -26.25 26.77
N ILE A 819 -17.64 -25.87 25.65
CA ILE A 819 -18.89 -25.10 25.61
C ILE A 819 -19.75 -25.67 24.48
N SER A 820 -21.03 -25.97 24.75
CA SER A 820 -21.92 -26.46 23.70
C SER A 820 -22.19 -25.37 22.65
N GLN A 821 -22.38 -25.75 21.38
CA GLN A 821 -22.70 -24.81 20.30
C GLN A 821 -23.88 -23.88 20.65
N GLN A 822 -24.88 -24.42 21.34
CA GLN A 822 -26.06 -23.66 21.79
C GLN A 822 -25.73 -22.62 22.87
N GLU A 823 -24.82 -22.93 23.79
CA GLU A 823 -24.37 -21.98 24.82
C GLU A 823 -23.56 -20.84 24.22
N TYR A 824 -22.71 -21.13 23.22
CA TYR A 824 -21.97 -20.10 22.50
C TYR A 824 -22.91 -19.20 21.68
N GLU A 825 -23.85 -19.78 20.93
CA GLU A 825 -24.85 -19.02 20.18
C GLU A 825 -25.67 -18.09 21.09
N GLN A 826 -26.07 -18.55 22.27
CA GLN A 826 -26.78 -17.72 23.24
C GLN A 826 -25.93 -16.60 23.81
N LEU A 827 -24.65 -16.87 24.13
CA LEU A 827 -23.73 -15.87 24.63
C LEU A 827 -23.42 -14.80 23.57
N PHE A 828 -23.21 -15.23 22.34
CA PHE A 828 -22.94 -14.35 21.21
C PHE A 828 -24.16 -13.50 20.81
N GLN A 829 -25.37 -14.05 20.90
CA GLN A 829 -26.59 -13.25 20.73
C GLN A 829 -26.74 -12.17 21.80
N GLN A 830 -26.45 -12.50 23.07
CA GLN A 830 -26.45 -11.52 24.16
C GLN A 830 -25.43 -10.40 23.91
N ASP A 831 -24.23 -10.78 23.46
CA ASP A 831 -23.15 -9.87 23.08
C ASP A 831 -23.58 -8.91 21.93
N ILE A 832 -24.26 -9.42 20.89
CA ILE A 832 -24.78 -8.58 19.79
C ILE A 832 -25.90 -7.64 20.27
N GLU A 833 -26.85 -8.13 21.08
CA GLU A 833 -27.93 -7.29 21.62
C GLU A 833 -27.36 -6.13 22.44
N LEU A 834 -26.38 -6.42 23.30
CA LEU A 834 -25.63 -5.44 24.05
C LEU A 834 -24.96 -4.40 23.14
N MET A 835 -24.22 -4.85 22.13
CA MET A 835 -23.55 -3.97 21.19
C MET A 835 -24.54 -3.10 20.39
N LYS A 836 -25.72 -3.62 20.05
CA LYS A 836 -26.82 -2.85 19.41
C LYS A 836 -27.39 -1.79 20.34
N GLU A 837 -27.57 -2.10 21.63
CA GLU A 837 -28.04 -1.14 22.62
C GLU A 837 -27.01 -0.02 22.83
N LEU A 838 -25.71 -0.36 22.90
CA LEU A 838 -24.63 0.62 23.01
C LEU A 838 -24.51 1.51 21.76
N ALA A 839 -24.63 0.95 20.55
CA ALA A 839 -24.58 1.73 19.31
C ALA A 839 -25.77 2.70 19.13
N ASN A 840 -26.91 2.45 19.80
CA ASN A 840 -28.12 3.28 19.71
C ASN A 840 -28.32 4.22 20.90
N TRP A 841 -27.33 4.39 21.77
CA TRP A 841 -27.47 5.16 23.01
C TRP A 841 -27.81 6.65 22.71
N PRO A 842 -28.82 7.24 23.39
CA PRO A 842 -29.26 8.63 23.17
C PRO A 842 -28.18 9.72 23.26
N ASP A 843 -27.36 9.74 24.32
CA ASP A 843 -26.22 10.66 24.48
C ASP A 843 -25.12 10.51 23.40
N ILE A 844 -25.10 9.36 22.70
CA ILE A 844 -24.23 9.13 21.54
C ILE A 844 -24.88 9.73 20.28
N LYS A 845 -26.21 9.61 20.12
CA LYS A 845 -26.96 10.18 18.99
C LYS A 845 -27.11 11.70 19.03
N GLU A 846 -27.25 12.32 20.21
CA GLU A 846 -27.26 13.79 20.33
C GLU A 846 -25.89 14.39 19.98
N ALA A 847 -24.80 13.64 20.20
CA ALA A 847 -23.47 14.01 19.72
C ALA A 847 -23.29 13.71 18.21
N ASP A 848 -23.92 12.65 17.69
CA ASP A 848 -23.90 12.29 16.27
C ASP A 848 -24.66 13.32 15.42
N GLU A 849 -25.87 13.75 15.81
CA GLU A 849 -26.65 14.75 15.04
C GLU A 849 -26.06 16.17 15.14
N SER A 850 -25.45 16.53 16.27
CA SER A 850 -24.72 17.81 16.41
C SER A 850 -23.38 17.80 15.67
N ALA A 851 -22.69 16.65 15.56
CA ALA A 851 -21.42 16.56 14.83
C ALA A 851 -21.61 16.30 13.31
N LEU A 852 -22.70 15.64 12.91
CA LEU A 852 -23.08 15.40 11.50
C LEU A 852 -23.68 16.64 10.83
N ALA A 853 -24.22 17.59 11.60
CA ALA A 853 -24.73 18.85 11.05
C ALA A 853 -23.59 19.80 10.62
N ASP A 854 -22.43 19.75 11.28
CA ASP A 854 -21.30 20.67 11.05
C ASP A 854 -20.08 20.04 10.34
N THR A 855 -20.12 18.76 9.96
CA THR A 855 -19.00 18.13 9.22
C THR A 855 -19.41 17.74 7.80
N LYS A 856 -18.96 18.54 6.82
CA LYS A 856 -19.14 18.26 5.37
C LYS A 856 -18.40 17.02 4.85
N GLU A 857 -17.61 16.30 5.68
CA GLU A 857 -16.81 15.16 5.21
C GLU A 857 -16.81 13.95 6.17
N PRO A 858 -17.45 12.81 5.79
CA PRO A 858 -17.53 11.59 6.59
C PRO A 858 -16.19 10.88 6.87
N GLU A 859 -15.10 11.25 6.18
CA GLU A 859 -13.80 10.57 6.26
C GLU A 859 -12.98 10.99 7.51
N ARG A 860 -13.14 12.23 8.00
CA ARG A 860 -12.45 12.75 9.20
C ARG A 860 -12.85 12.00 10.49
N VAL A 861 -14.12 11.62 10.60
CA VAL A 861 -14.69 10.88 11.74
C VAL A 861 -14.23 9.42 11.76
N GLN A 862 -13.91 8.85 10.58
CA GLN A 862 -13.62 7.42 10.43
C GLN A 862 -12.25 7.00 11.00
N GLY A 863 -11.21 7.84 10.89
CA GLY A 863 -9.88 7.53 11.43
C GLY A 863 -9.73 7.73 12.96
N ALA A 864 -10.57 8.56 13.57
CA ALA A 864 -10.49 8.89 15.00
C ALA A 864 -10.80 7.68 15.90
N ALA A 865 -11.89 6.97 15.59
CA ALA A 865 -12.29 5.76 16.30
C ALA A 865 -11.17 4.69 16.33
N LEU A 866 -10.42 4.56 15.23
CA LEU A 866 -9.38 3.55 15.11
C LEU A 866 -8.13 3.88 15.92
N ARG A 867 -7.77 5.16 16.01
CA ARG A 867 -6.69 5.63 16.90
C ARG A 867 -7.03 5.36 18.37
N VAL A 868 -8.29 5.54 18.75
CA VAL A 868 -8.78 5.32 20.12
C VAL A 868 -8.77 3.84 20.48
N LEU A 869 -9.18 2.97 19.54
CA LEU A 869 -9.04 1.52 19.70
C LEU A 869 -7.57 1.11 19.83
N ARG A 870 -6.71 1.60 18.94
CA ARG A 870 -5.27 1.31 18.95
C ARG A 870 -4.62 1.74 20.27
N TYR A 871 -4.92 2.95 20.73
CA TYR A 871 -4.41 3.50 21.98
C TYR A 871 -4.81 2.65 23.20
N LEU A 872 -6.07 2.21 23.26
CA LEU A 872 -6.54 1.32 24.32
C LEU A 872 -5.74 0.00 24.33
N LEU A 873 -5.58 -0.61 23.15
CA LEU A 873 -4.86 -1.88 23.01
C LEU A 873 -3.38 -1.73 23.37
N ASP A 874 -2.70 -0.68 22.92
CA ASP A 874 -1.29 -0.43 23.24
C ASP A 874 -1.08 -0.13 24.74
N LYS A 875 -2.00 0.60 25.37
CA LYS A 875 -1.95 0.89 26.82
C LYS A 875 -2.09 -0.41 27.65
N LYS A 876 -2.95 -1.33 27.22
CA LYS A 876 -3.27 -2.55 27.96
C LYS A 876 -2.40 -3.75 27.58
N ASP A 877 -1.84 -3.75 26.38
CA ASP A 877 -0.94 -4.77 25.85
C ASP A 877 0.22 -4.13 25.07
N PRO A 878 1.22 -3.56 25.77
CA PRO A 878 2.34 -2.85 25.14
C PRO A 878 3.22 -3.75 24.27
N GLN A 879 3.18 -5.07 24.52
CA GLN A 879 3.92 -6.07 23.76
C GLN A 879 3.16 -6.51 22.50
N GLN A 880 1.94 -6.00 22.28
CA GLN A 880 1.10 -6.23 21.09
C GLN A 880 0.81 -7.72 20.84
N HIS A 881 0.62 -8.50 21.91
CA HIS A 881 0.27 -9.92 21.81
C HIS A 881 -1.16 -10.12 21.32
N TRP A 882 -2.08 -9.22 21.69
CA TRP A 882 -3.47 -9.15 21.23
C TRP A 882 -4.24 -10.47 21.29
N GLY A 883 -4.09 -11.20 22.41
CA GLY A 883 -4.75 -12.48 22.61
C GLY A 883 -4.25 -13.59 21.67
N GLY A 884 -3.00 -13.51 21.24
CA GLY A 884 -2.37 -14.51 20.37
C GLY A 884 -2.78 -14.40 18.89
N LEU A 885 -3.46 -13.33 18.49
CA LEU A 885 -3.81 -13.08 17.09
C LEU A 885 -2.54 -12.73 16.29
N LYS A 886 -2.30 -13.47 15.21
CA LYS A 886 -1.22 -13.24 14.27
C LYS A 886 -1.73 -12.38 13.12
N LYS A 887 -0.97 -11.34 12.76
CA LYS A 887 -1.18 -10.58 11.53
C LYS A 887 -0.71 -11.44 10.36
N VAL A 888 -1.63 -11.85 9.50
CA VAL A 888 -1.33 -12.67 8.32
C VAL A 888 -1.65 -11.88 7.06
N LEU A 889 -0.67 -11.73 6.18
CA LEU A 889 -0.89 -11.22 4.82
C LEU A 889 -1.31 -12.38 3.93
N THR A 890 -2.57 -12.41 3.51
CA THR A 890 -3.06 -13.39 2.53
C THR A 890 -2.41 -13.15 1.17
N PRO A 891 -2.30 -14.18 0.31
CA PRO A 891 -1.78 -14.02 -1.04
C PRO A 891 -2.52 -12.96 -1.86
N GLU A 892 -3.81 -12.75 -1.62
CA GLU A 892 -4.63 -11.73 -2.28
C GLU A 892 -4.39 -10.32 -1.71
N GLY A 893 -3.38 -10.16 -0.85
CA GLY A 893 -2.95 -8.89 -0.26
C GLY A 893 -3.81 -8.43 0.90
N HIS A 894 -4.51 -9.34 1.60
CA HIS A 894 -5.29 -8.98 2.78
C HIS A 894 -4.55 -9.21 4.10
N TYR A 895 -4.51 -8.20 4.97
CA TYR A 895 -4.11 -8.42 6.36
C TYR A 895 -5.31 -8.91 7.16
N LEU A 896 -5.18 -10.08 7.78
CA LEU A 896 -6.15 -10.67 8.69
C LEU A 896 -5.50 -10.89 10.05
N TRP A 897 -6.24 -10.62 11.13
CA TRP A 897 -5.86 -11.02 12.48
C TRP A 897 -6.42 -12.40 12.78
N LEU A 898 -5.59 -13.42 12.66
CA LEU A 898 -5.99 -14.82 12.76
C LEU A 898 -5.45 -15.48 14.02
N CYS A 899 -6.24 -16.34 14.64
CA CYS A 899 -5.72 -17.24 15.67
C CYS A 899 -4.71 -18.21 15.03
N GLU A 900 -3.90 -18.86 15.85
CA GLU A 900 -2.85 -19.75 15.35
C GLU A 900 -3.35 -20.84 14.41
N TYR A 901 -4.53 -21.42 14.67
CA TYR A 901 -5.14 -22.43 13.80
C TYR A 901 -5.40 -21.90 12.38
N HIS A 902 -6.22 -20.85 12.24
CA HIS A 902 -6.53 -20.26 10.93
C HIS A 902 -5.32 -19.61 10.26
N ALA A 903 -4.34 -19.12 11.02
CA ALA A 903 -3.11 -18.56 10.44
C ALA A 903 -2.32 -19.61 9.64
N ARG A 904 -2.39 -20.90 10.00
CA ARG A 904 -1.69 -21.98 9.29
C ARG A 904 -2.28 -22.28 7.91
N GLU A 905 -3.54 -21.94 7.65
CA GLU A 905 -4.18 -22.14 6.34
C GLU A 905 -3.64 -21.21 5.25
N TYR A 906 -2.86 -20.20 5.64
CA TYR A 906 -2.26 -19.20 4.75
C TYR A 906 -0.72 -19.25 4.75
N GLN A 907 -0.12 -20.28 5.35
CA GLN A 907 1.33 -20.52 5.45
C GLN A 907 1.75 -21.74 4.61
#